data_AF-A0A1H3VV82-F1
#
_entry.id   AF-A0A1H3VV82-F1
#
_cell.length_a   1.000
_cell.length_b   1.000
_cell.length_c   1.000
_cell.angle_alpha   90.00
_cell.angle_beta   90.00
_cell.angle_gamma   90.00
#
_symmetry.space_group_name_H-M   'P 1'
#
loop_
_entity.id
_entity.type
_entity.pdbx_description
1 polymer ?
#
loop_
_entity_poly.entity_id
_entity_poly.type
_entity_poly.pdbx_seq_one_letter_code
_entity_poly.pdbx_strand_id
1 'polypeptide(L)'
;MSRNNNRPPRAPRKTKGQTGQRFYQYMQFKLLFLFFALLVAFSLLVVRLYMINRDNGEEYKKQVLSQQAYDSRELPFKRGTITDAKGTILANSQLVYNVIIDSYQMNSGTKDETTGRSKFIAPTLDAAESLGIDRAEIEQYVTEHPDSRYYVAKKHLPYDEYTAYQKTLSDAADKVAQIRKAITDEQSGDNDEAKIADLRSQLDAARKANEKYELIQGIWFEPAYIRNYPEKTLAADVIGFANNANMGNFGLEEYYNNVLNGTPGREYGYLNDTSQLERTTIEAVDGNNLVLTMDANIQSIVEKYLKKFNEAHENKVRPGYGANNVGCIIQDVKNGNILAMASTPTYDLSNPYDLSRIVGMPKLNKVDQPEQDEQGHTQYMTQEDVDALVTQEQKTRYLNALWSNFPITSYYESGSTAKPFTLAAGLESGAMTGDETYYCGGSLVVDGWTIKCHNTKGDGMLTVDQAIGRSCNVALMQMAAQIGKENFTKFQRIFNFGLKTNIDLADEARTDDLLIDVDRMTNSDLATNSFGQNFDVTMIQMITGFSSLINGGNYYEPHVVSKITSPSGATVKNIEPRLLKKTVSEETSKKLREATLEVVEGAGGTGTSARPAGYRIGGKTGTAETLKRGNNEYIVSFLGYAPYDDPQIAIYVVIDRMNDSPQDQTREACLLVHDILTEVLPYMNIYMTEPLSEAEEEELKKLDLENTYAYGVSTTPVAIKNNWDSDGDGVNDAIDANDDGTADTALDTNDDGVTDAVDTDGDGSANLWDTDNDGKVDTDINPHPKDEIDKPWTAYSVDPTTGYYIDPTSGHLVDPETGYVFGEATMGSGSSVAGSTPQGVIDAENGTRDGNENGIPDGQEIGTEAGSDAGANGEAGNAAPAENGANGEAGNAGADAAENDTANAAANGAEGNGAGGNGEAGAAPARQNVTPEGSATNDTGTVNSANAANGTGAANAAPAENRAGGNASNIDVNGNGIADSIEGQLLGN
;
A
#
# COMPACT_ATOMS: atom_id res chain seq x y z
N MET A 1 -75.75 -48.20 -24.16
CA MET A 1 -74.73 -49.27 -23.97
C MET A 1 -73.77 -48.81 -22.88
N SER A 2 -73.11 -49.58 -22.03
CA SER A 2 -73.25 -50.96 -21.50
C SER A 2 -71.89 -51.30 -20.88
N ARG A 3 -71.76 -51.22 -19.55
CA ARG A 3 -70.86 -51.95 -18.62
C ARG A 3 -70.98 -51.27 -17.23
N ASN A 4 -71.30 -52.00 -16.15
CA ASN A 4 -70.51 -52.97 -15.38
C ASN A 4 -69.34 -52.32 -14.60
N ASN A 5 -69.12 -52.62 -13.31
CA ASN A 5 -69.98 -53.33 -12.34
C ASN A 5 -69.47 -53.12 -10.89
N ASN A 6 -70.23 -53.61 -9.90
CA ASN A 6 -69.86 -53.80 -8.48
C ASN A 6 -69.65 -52.52 -7.62
N ARG A 7 -69.79 -52.50 -6.28
CA ARG A 7 -70.55 -53.23 -5.21
C ARG A 7 -69.82 -53.00 -3.87
N PRO A 8 -70.40 -53.21 -2.66
CA PRO A 8 -71.80 -53.42 -2.28
C PRO A 8 -72.21 -52.41 -1.13
N PRO A 9 -73.07 -52.68 -0.10
CA PRO A 9 -74.17 -51.73 0.22
C PRO A 9 -74.45 -51.49 1.73
N ARG A 10 -75.71 -51.10 2.05
CA ARG A 10 -76.40 -51.05 3.37
C ARG A 10 -76.24 -49.75 4.18
N ALA A 11 -77.23 -49.33 4.98
CA ALA A 11 -78.68 -49.62 4.98
C ALA A 11 -79.45 -48.53 5.77
N PRO A 12 -80.75 -48.28 5.48
CA PRO A 12 -81.52 -47.20 6.11
C PRO A 12 -82.37 -47.66 7.32
N ARG A 13 -82.75 -46.74 8.23
CA ARG A 13 -84.17 -46.37 8.47
C ARG A 13 -84.47 -45.47 9.69
N LYS A 14 -85.51 -44.65 9.49
CA LYS A 14 -86.60 -44.26 10.43
C LYS A 14 -86.27 -43.44 11.68
N THR A 15 -86.81 -42.22 11.64
CA THR A 15 -87.42 -41.53 12.78
C THR A 15 -88.30 -42.46 13.64
N LYS A 16 -88.24 -42.30 14.97
CA LYS A 16 -89.24 -42.81 15.92
C LYS A 16 -89.42 -41.84 17.08
N GLY A 17 -90.65 -41.80 17.60
CA GLY A 17 -91.18 -40.75 18.47
C GLY A 17 -90.43 -40.43 19.76
N GLN A 18 -90.70 -39.22 20.25
CA GLN A 18 -90.32 -38.73 21.56
C GLN A 18 -90.76 -39.68 22.68
N THR A 19 -89.89 -39.90 23.66
CA THR A 19 -90.30 -40.19 25.04
C THR A 19 -89.56 -39.23 25.95
N GLY A 20 -90.30 -38.37 26.66
CA GLY A 20 -89.71 -37.23 27.36
C GLY A 20 -89.03 -37.62 28.67
N GLN A 21 -87.71 -37.47 28.74
CA GLN A 21 -87.07 -37.25 30.04
C GLN A 21 -87.47 -35.87 30.54
N ARG A 22 -88.16 -35.83 31.68
CA ARG A 22 -88.51 -34.56 32.36
C ARG A 22 -87.23 -33.93 32.87
N PHE A 23 -86.72 -32.92 32.16
CA PHE A 23 -85.68 -32.04 32.72
C PHE A 23 -86.19 -31.46 34.04
N TYR A 24 -85.46 -31.73 35.13
CA TYR A 24 -85.77 -31.10 36.41
C TYR A 24 -85.68 -29.58 36.23
N GLN A 25 -86.76 -28.86 36.51
CA GLN A 25 -86.78 -27.39 36.46
C GLN A 25 -85.63 -26.80 37.30
N TYR A 26 -85.29 -27.47 38.41
CA TYR A 26 -84.16 -27.13 39.28
C TYR A 26 -82.77 -27.20 38.59
N MET A 27 -82.57 -28.09 37.62
CA MET A 27 -81.33 -28.13 36.82
C MET A 27 -81.30 -27.03 35.77
N GLN A 28 -82.43 -26.75 35.10
CA GLN A 28 -82.50 -25.62 34.16
C GLN A 28 -82.29 -24.29 34.87
N PHE A 29 -82.86 -24.11 36.07
CA PHE A 29 -82.66 -22.91 36.89
C PHE A 29 -81.19 -22.76 37.32
N LYS A 30 -80.52 -23.85 37.71
CA LYS A 30 -79.07 -23.82 38.01
C LYS A 30 -78.22 -23.51 36.79
N LEU A 31 -78.54 -24.06 35.61
CA LEU A 31 -77.80 -23.79 34.38
C LEU A 31 -77.99 -22.35 33.92
N LEU A 32 -79.21 -21.81 34.04
CA LEU A 32 -79.54 -20.43 33.68
C LEU A 32 -78.92 -19.44 34.68
N PHE A 33 -78.90 -19.75 35.98
CA PHE A 33 -78.18 -18.97 36.98
C PHE A 33 -76.66 -19.00 36.76
N LEU A 34 -76.09 -20.17 36.43
CA LEU A 34 -74.66 -20.29 36.07
C LEU A 34 -74.35 -19.45 34.83
N PHE A 35 -75.18 -19.53 33.78
CA PHE A 35 -75.04 -18.73 32.57
C PHE A 35 -75.12 -17.23 32.87
N PHE A 36 -76.07 -16.79 33.70
CA PHE A 36 -76.21 -15.38 34.08
C PHE A 36 -75.02 -14.89 34.93
N ALA A 37 -74.50 -15.73 35.83
CA ALA A 37 -73.28 -15.42 36.59
C ALA A 37 -72.04 -15.33 35.68
N LEU A 38 -71.92 -16.20 34.68
CA LEU A 38 -70.86 -16.16 33.67
C LEU A 38 -70.96 -14.91 32.78
N LEU A 39 -72.19 -14.53 32.40
CA LEU A 39 -72.47 -13.33 31.62
C LEU A 39 -72.15 -12.06 32.42
N VAL A 40 -72.57 -11.98 33.69
CA VAL A 40 -72.19 -10.89 34.61
C VAL A 40 -70.67 -10.84 34.81
N ALA A 41 -69.99 -11.98 34.96
CA ALA A 41 -68.52 -12.01 35.04
C ALA A 41 -67.87 -11.48 33.75
N PHE A 42 -68.39 -11.84 32.57
CA PHE A 42 -67.93 -11.28 31.30
C PHE A 42 -68.21 -9.78 31.18
N SER A 43 -69.39 -9.30 31.61
CA SER A 43 -69.71 -7.87 31.62
C SER A 43 -68.80 -7.09 32.57
N LEU A 44 -68.50 -7.62 33.76
CA LEU A 44 -67.54 -7.02 34.69
C LEU A 44 -66.11 -7.03 34.12
N LEU A 45 -65.72 -8.07 33.40
CA LEU A 45 -64.41 -8.16 32.74
C LEU A 45 -64.31 -7.15 31.59
N VAL A 46 -65.34 -7.02 30.75
CA VAL A 46 -65.43 -5.99 29.69
C VAL A 46 -65.43 -4.58 30.27
N VAL A 47 -66.19 -4.32 31.34
CA VAL A 47 -66.15 -3.03 32.06
C VAL A 47 -64.76 -2.77 32.65
N ARG A 48 -64.09 -3.79 33.21
CA ARG A 48 -62.72 -3.64 33.72
C ARG A 48 -61.71 -3.37 32.61
N LEU A 49 -61.84 -4.02 31.46
CA LEU A 49 -61.04 -3.76 30.25
C LEU A 49 -61.27 -2.33 29.74
N TYR A 50 -62.52 -1.88 29.71
CA TYR A 50 -62.87 -0.50 29.34
C TYR A 50 -62.31 0.51 30.33
N MET A 51 -62.37 0.27 31.64
CA MET A 51 -61.73 1.14 32.64
C MET A 51 -60.21 1.18 32.49
N ILE A 52 -59.55 0.03 32.30
CA ILE A 52 -58.10 -0.04 32.06
C ILE A 52 -57.73 0.74 30.77
N ASN A 53 -58.51 0.60 29.71
CA ASN A 53 -58.29 1.32 28.45
C ASN A 53 -58.61 2.83 28.56
N ARG A 54 -59.57 3.23 29.41
CA ARG A 54 -59.93 4.64 29.62
C ARG A 54 -58.97 5.36 30.57
N ASP A 55 -58.52 4.69 31.62
CA ASP A 55 -57.77 5.28 32.73
C ASP A 55 -56.24 5.16 32.54
N ASN A 56 -55.78 4.09 31.86
CA ASN A 56 -54.36 3.83 31.54
C ASN A 56 -54.09 3.65 30.03
N GLY A 57 -55.06 3.92 29.14
CA GLY A 57 -54.91 3.67 27.70
C GLY A 57 -53.77 4.43 27.03
N GLU A 58 -53.59 5.71 27.38
CA GLU A 58 -52.45 6.51 26.90
C GLU A 58 -51.11 6.00 27.45
N GLU A 59 -51.07 5.47 28.67
CA GLU A 59 -49.87 4.88 29.28
C GLU A 59 -49.47 3.58 28.57
N TYR A 60 -50.42 2.65 28.36
CA TYR A 60 -50.16 1.43 27.61
C TYR A 60 -49.86 1.71 26.12
N LYS A 61 -50.49 2.73 25.52
CA LYS A 61 -50.20 3.18 24.17
C LYS A 61 -48.78 3.76 24.07
N LYS A 62 -48.33 4.56 25.05
CA LYS A 62 -46.93 4.99 25.17
C LYS A 62 -45.98 3.81 25.32
N GLN A 63 -46.26 2.85 26.20
CA GLN A 63 -45.45 1.65 26.38
C GLN A 63 -45.33 0.82 25.09
N VAL A 64 -46.43 0.62 24.36
CA VAL A 64 -46.42 -0.08 23.06
C VAL A 64 -45.70 0.74 21.99
N LEU A 65 -45.85 2.06 21.95
CA LEU A 65 -45.11 2.94 21.02
C LEU A 65 -43.59 2.93 21.32
N SER A 66 -43.18 2.84 22.59
CA SER A 66 -41.78 2.65 22.99
C SER A 66 -41.24 1.21 22.80
N GLN A 67 -42.10 0.29 22.34
CA GLN A 67 -41.77 -1.10 21.99
C GLN A 67 -41.93 -1.39 20.49
N GLN A 68 -42.56 -0.49 19.73
CA GLN A 68 -42.42 -0.47 18.28
C GLN A 68 -40.99 -0.04 17.96
N ALA A 69 -40.37 -0.74 17.01
CA ALA A 69 -38.93 -0.62 16.76
C ALA A 69 -38.53 0.85 16.54
N TYR A 70 -37.65 1.34 17.42
CA TYR A 70 -36.94 2.59 17.19
C TYR A 70 -36.12 2.43 15.90
N ASP A 71 -36.31 3.33 14.94
CA ASP A 71 -35.43 3.44 13.77
C ASP A 71 -34.04 3.86 14.27
N SER A 72 -33.19 2.86 14.48
CA SER A 72 -31.79 2.98 14.90
C SER A 72 -30.92 2.77 13.67
N ARG A 73 -30.48 3.86 13.06
CA ARG A 73 -29.59 3.88 11.91
C ARG A 73 -28.13 3.91 12.38
N GLU A 74 -27.31 3.03 11.82
CA GLU A 74 -25.86 3.10 12.02
C GLU A 74 -25.26 4.15 11.06
N LEU A 75 -24.36 5.00 11.56
CA LEU A 75 -23.63 5.98 10.76
C LEU A 75 -22.22 5.42 10.48
N PRO A 76 -21.81 5.30 9.21
CA PRO A 76 -20.51 4.72 8.88
C PRO A 76 -19.38 5.68 9.30
N PHE A 77 -18.28 5.11 9.78
CA PHE A 77 -17.03 5.84 9.98
C PHE A 77 -16.16 5.78 8.71
N LYS A 78 -15.34 6.81 8.48
CA LYS A 78 -14.27 6.76 7.49
C LYS A 78 -13.06 6.02 8.06
N ARG A 79 -12.54 5.02 7.34
CA ARG A 79 -11.28 4.35 7.69
C ARG A 79 -10.10 5.28 7.34
N GLY A 80 -9.13 5.38 8.23
CA GLY A 80 -8.01 6.32 8.15
C GLY A 80 -7.18 6.19 6.88
N THR A 81 -6.64 7.31 6.40
CA THR A 81 -5.82 7.40 5.18
C THR A 81 -4.43 6.81 5.43
N ILE A 82 -3.80 6.23 4.40
CA ILE A 82 -2.37 5.90 4.40
C ILE A 82 -1.70 6.78 3.34
N THR A 83 -0.70 7.57 3.75
CA THR A 83 0.10 8.39 2.84
C THR A 83 1.58 8.06 2.96
N ASP A 84 2.34 8.24 1.88
CA ASP A 84 3.81 8.20 1.93
C ASP A 84 4.39 9.36 2.79
N ALA A 85 5.72 9.43 2.90
CA ALA A 85 6.43 10.48 3.63
C ALA A 85 6.24 11.91 3.07
N LYS A 86 5.78 12.06 1.83
CA LYS A 86 5.55 13.34 1.12
C LYS A 86 4.07 13.73 1.04
N GLY A 87 3.15 12.85 1.42
CA GLY A 87 1.70 13.07 1.41
C GLY A 87 0.94 12.40 0.26
N THR A 88 1.63 11.64 -0.60
CA THR A 88 1.04 10.84 -1.69
C THR A 88 0.05 9.84 -1.08
N ILE A 89 -1.20 9.82 -1.55
CA ILE A 89 -2.26 8.98 -0.98
C ILE A 89 -2.16 7.55 -1.54
N LEU A 90 -1.73 6.61 -0.70
CA LEU A 90 -1.58 5.21 -1.05
C LEU A 90 -2.87 4.41 -0.82
N ALA A 91 -3.60 4.71 0.27
CA ALA A 91 -4.93 4.15 0.54
C ALA A 91 -5.84 5.19 1.21
N ASN A 92 -7.09 5.29 0.76
CA ASN A 92 -8.09 6.15 1.40
C ASN A 92 -9.49 5.51 1.42
N SER A 93 -10.40 6.14 2.15
CA SER A 93 -11.83 5.78 2.12
C SER A 93 -12.65 6.83 1.39
N GLN A 94 -13.28 6.42 0.30
CA GLN A 94 -14.17 7.24 -0.52
C GLN A 94 -15.62 7.11 -0.04
N LEU A 95 -16.34 8.23 -0.03
CA LEU A 95 -17.78 8.26 0.26
C LEU A 95 -18.57 7.80 -0.97
N VAL A 96 -19.44 6.82 -0.77
CA VAL A 96 -20.39 6.32 -1.77
C VAL A 96 -21.77 6.15 -1.13
N TYR A 97 -22.79 5.89 -1.95
CA TYR A 97 -24.15 5.68 -1.46
C TYR A 97 -24.74 4.33 -1.86
N ASN A 98 -25.41 3.65 -0.93
CA ASN A 98 -26.31 2.56 -1.23
C ASN A 98 -27.68 3.14 -1.58
N VAL A 99 -28.27 2.70 -2.71
CA VAL A 99 -29.60 3.10 -3.15
C VAL A 99 -30.62 2.14 -2.55
N ILE A 100 -31.51 2.66 -1.70
CA ILE A 100 -32.49 1.88 -0.95
C ILE A 100 -33.89 2.10 -1.54
N ILE A 101 -34.62 1.00 -1.73
CA ILE A 101 -36.02 1.00 -2.16
C ILE A 101 -36.95 0.68 -0.97
N ASP A 102 -37.89 1.59 -0.72
CA ASP A 102 -39.02 1.41 0.20
C ASP A 102 -40.27 1.08 -0.64
N SER A 103 -40.53 -0.22 -0.79
CA SER A 103 -41.67 -0.78 -1.51
C SER A 103 -43.00 -0.41 -0.86
N TYR A 104 -43.02 -0.26 0.47
CA TYR A 104 -44.20 0.20 1.20
C TYR A 104 -44.54 1.65 0.82
N GLN A 105 -43.57 2.57 0.78
CA GLN A 105 -43.79 3.93 0.28
C GLN A 105 -44.30 3.92 -1.16
N MET A 106 -43.60 3.22 -2.07
CA MET A 106 -44.00 3.10 -3.47
C MET A 106 -45.46 2.61 -3.60
N ASN A 107 -45.88 1.63 -2.81
CA ASN A 107 -47.25 1.08 -2.83
C ASN A 107 -48.29 1.92 -2.07
N SER A 108 -47.89 2.76 -1.10
CA SER A 108 -48.80 3.51 -0.21
C SER A 108 -49.56 4.66 -0.88
N GLY A 109 -49.10 5.11 -2.05
CA GLY A 109 -49.61 6.31 -2.73
C GLY A 109 -51.04 6.20 -3.28
N THR A 110 -51.61 7.37 -3.57
CA THR A 110 -52.88 7.49 -4.30
C THR A 110 -52.81 6.68 -5.59
N LYS A 111 -53.79 5.79 -5.79
CA LYS A 111 -53.82 4.94 -6.97
C LYS A 111 -54.14 5.72 -8.24
N ASP A 112 -53.52 5.29 -9.33
CA ASP A 112 -53.86 5.75 -10.67
C ASP A 112 -55.14 5.06 -11.16
N GLU A 113 -56.05 5.84 -11.76
CA GLU A 113 -57.38 5.37 -12.17
C GLU A 113 -57.33 4.44 -13.40
N THR A 114 -56.24 4.48 -14.18
CA THR A 114 -56.06 3.66 -15.39
C THR A 114 -55.30 2.36 -15.13
N THR A 115 -54.34 2.36 -14.18
CA THR A 115 -53.51 1.18 -13.87
C THR A 115 -53.88 0.46 -12.58
N GLY A 116 -54.59 1.10 -11.64
CA GLY A 116 -54.93 0.53 -10.32
C GLY A 116 -53.75 0.36 -9.34
N ARG A 117 -52.54 0.71 -9.78
CA ARG A 117 -51.29 0.78 -9.00
C ARG A 117 -51.11 2.18 -8.40
N SER A 118 -50.22 2.32 -7.42
CA SER A 118 -49.87 3.63 -6.84
C SER A 118 -49.19 4.52 -7.89
N LYS A 119 -49.53 5.82 -7.90
CA LYS A 119 -48.93 6.82 -8.79
C LYS A 119 -47.42 6.98 -8.62
N PHE A 120 -46.85 6.57 -7.47
CA PHE A 120 -45.41 6.67 -7.23
C PHE A 120 -44.59 5.58 -7.95
N ILE A 121 -45.20 4.45 -8.30
CA ILE A 121 -44.45 3.27 -8.79
C ILE A 121 -43.74 3.59 -10.11
N ALA A 122 -44.44 4.10 -11.13
CA ALA A 122 -43.82 4.34 -12.43
C ALA A 122 -42.73 5.45 -12.41
N PRO A 123 -42.93 6.62 -11.78
CA PRO A 123 -41.87 7.63 -11.66
C PRO A 123 -40.67 7.18 -10.83
N THR A 124 -40.89 6.36 -9.79
CA THR A 124 -39.79 5.82 -8.96
C THR A 124 -39.02 4.73 -9.71
N LEU A 125 -39.68 3.91 -10.54
CA LEU A 125 -39.01 2.97 -11.45
C LEU A 125 -38.20 3.69 -12.54
N ASP A 126 -38.75 4.75 -13.16
CA ASP A 126 -37.99 5.62 -14.08
C ASP A 126 -36.73 6.21 -13.40
N ALA A 127 -36.83 6.56 -12.13
CA ALA A 127 -35.73 7.15 -11.37
C ALA A 127 -34.66 6.11 -10.98
N ALA A 128 -35.06 4.89 -10.60
CA ALA A 128 -34.13 3.78 -10.38
C ALA A 128 -33.39 3.41 -11.68
N GLU A 129 -34.10 3.36 -12.81
CA GLU A 129 -33.53 3.12 -14.14
C GLU A 129 -32.49 4.20 -14.51
N SER A 130 -32.74 5.47 -14.16
CA SER A 130 -31.76 6.56 -14.35
C SER A 130 -30.49 6.45 -13.49
N LEU A 131 -30.51 5.64 -12.44
CA LEU A 131 -29.34 5.30 -11.61
C LEU A 131 -28.64 4.01 -12.08
N GLY A 132 -29.05 3.43 -13.22
CA GLY A 132 -28.50 2.20 -13.77
C GLY A 132 -28.98 0.93 -13.07
N ILE A 133 -30.19 0.95 -12.48
CA ILE A 133 -30.81 -0.19 -11.79
C ILE A 133 -31.82 -0.85 -12.74
N ASP A 134 -31.88 -2.19 -12.76
CA ASP A 134 -32.83 -2.90 -13.63
C ASP A 134 -34.28 -2.64 -13.21
N ARG A 135 -35.01 -1.98 -14.11
CA ARG A 135 -36.41 -1.58 -13.90
C ARG A 135 -37.33 -2.78 -13.63
N ALA A 136 -37.11 -3.91 -14.28
CA ALA A 136 -37.93 -5.10 -14.14
C ALA A 136 -37.63 -5.87 -12.84
N GLU A 137 -36.37 -5.90 -12.41
CA GLU A 137 -35.99 -6.44 -11.09
C GLU A 137 -36.71 -5.68 -9.96
N ILE A 138 -36.68 -4.34 -9.99
CA ILE A 138 -37.35 -3.53 -8.95
C ILE A 138 -38.88 -3.65 -9.05
N GLU A 139 -39.47 -3.68 -10.26
CA GLU A 139 -40.93 -3.88 -10.38
C GLU A 139 -41.37 -5.26 -9.85
N GLN A 140 -40.57 -6.31 -10.09
CA GLN A 140 -40.80 -7.63 -9.52
C GLN A 140 -40.68 -7.59 -7.99
N TYR A 141 -39.57 -7.06 -7.45
CA TYR A 141 -39.35 -7.01 -6.00
C TYR A 141 -40.46 -6.26 -5.26
N VAL A 142 -40.85 -5.08 -5.74
CA VAL A 142 -41.91 -4.23 -5.15
C VAL A 142 -43.30 -4.89 -5.24
N THR A 143 -43.49 -5.81 -6.20
CA THR A 143 -44.72 -6.61 -6.34
C THR A 143 -44.73 -7.84 -5.43
N GLU A 144 -43.57 -8.48 -5.21
CA GLU A 144 -43.42 -9.65 -4.33
C GLU A 144 -43.34 -9.27 -2.84
N HIS A 145 -42.76 -8.12 -2.52
CA HIS A 145 -42.47 -7.65 -1.15
C HIS A 145 -43.14 -6.29 -0.87
N PRO A 146 -44.48 -6.15 -1.01
CA PRO A 146 -45.15 -4.85 -1.03
C PRO A 146 -45.05 -4.06 0.27
N ASP A 147 -44.81 -4.73 1.41
CA ASP A 147 -44.62 -4.12 2.73
C ASP A 147 -43.14 -3.87 3.08
N SER A 148 -42.18 -4.19 2.19
CA SER A 148 -40.75 -3.98 2.44
C SER A 148 -40.40 -2.48 2.45
N ARG A 149 -39.66 -2.05 3.48
CA ARG A 149 -39.15 -0.67 3.63
C ARG A 149 -37.66 -0.53 3.32
N TYR A 150 -36.99 -1.64 3.08
CA TYR A 150 -35.54 -1.69 2.95
C TYR A 150 -35.13 -2.79 1.97
N TYR A 151 -34.68 -2.38 0.79
CA TYR A 151 -34.04 -3.23 -0.20
C TYR A 151 -32.90 -2.46 -0.86
N VAL A 152 -31.68 -3.00 -0.81
CA VAL A 152 -30.49 -2.37 -1.38
C VAL A 152 -30.41 -2.70 -2.87
N ALA A 153 -30.89 -1.79 -3.71
CA ALA A 153 -31.02 -1.99 -5.15
C ALA A 153 -29.73 -1.74 -5.95
N LYS A 154 -28.88 -0.81 -5.48
CA LYS A 154 -27.52 -0.58 -6.00
C LYS A 154 -26.61 -0.27 -4.82
N LYS A 155 -25.44 -0.91 -4.77
CA LYS A 155 -24.39 -0.58 -3.79
C LYS A 155 -23.35 0.34 -4.42
N HIS A 156 -22.69 1.11 -3.57
CA HIS A 156 -21.52 1.91 -3.93
C HIS A 156 -21.74 2.87 -5.11
N LEU A 157 -22.90 3.54 -5.17
CA LEU A 157 -23.15 4.65 -6.08
C LEU A 157 -22.09 5.75 -5.83
N PRO A 158 -21.30 6.18 -6.84
CA PRO A 158 -20.32 7.24 -6.68
C PRO A 158 -20.95 8.54 -6.17
N TYR A 159 -20.17 9.31 -5.39
CA TYR A 159 -20.59 10.61 -4.87
C TYR A 159 -21.07 11.57 -5.98
N ASP A 160 -20.42 11.52 -7.15
CA ASP A 160 -20.73 12.38 -8.28
C ASP A 160 -22.03 11.97 -9.00
N GLU A 161 -22.32 10.66 -9.13
CA GLU A 161 -23.62 10.17 -9.61
C GLU A 161 -24.75 10.57 -8.63
N TYR A 162 -24.52 10.41 -7.32
CA TYR A 162 -25.46 10.80 -6.27
C TYR A 162 -25.75 12.31 -6.27
N THR A 163 -24.72 13.16 -6.33
CA THR A 163 -24.90 14.62 -6.32
C THR A 163 -25.50 15.13 -7.63
N ALA A 164 -25.15 14.56 -8.78
CA ALA A 164 -25.83 14.86 -10.04
C ALA A 164 -27.32 14.49 -9.98
N TYR A 165 -27.66 13.33 -9.40
CA TYR A 165 -29.05 12.92 -9.20
C TYR A 165 -29.80 13.87 -8.23
N GLN A 166 -29.23 14.18 -7.07
CA GLN A 166 -29.86 15.10 -6.12
C GLN A 166 -30.04 16.51 -6.68
N LYS A 167 -29.03 17.03 -7.40
CA LYS A 167 -29.13 18.30 -8.11
C LYS A 167 -30.25 18.29 -9.15
N THR A 168 -30.44 17.18 -9.88
CA THR A 168 -31.56 17.04 -10.83
C THR A 168 -32.92 17.17 -10.14
N LEU A 169 -33.05 16.70 -8.88
CA LEU A 169 -34.27 16.88 -8.09
C LEU A 169 -34.42 18.30 -7.55
N SER A 170 -33.34 18.94 -7.06
CA SER A 170 -33.41 20.30 -6.49
C SER A 170 -33.65 21.36 -7.56
N ASP A 171 -32.94 21.32 -8.69
CA ASP A 171 -33.04 22.32 -9.76
C ASP A 171 -34.48 22.46 -10.29
N ALA A 172 -35.25 21.36 -10.31
CA ALA A 172 -36.67 21.36 -10.70
C ALA A 172 -37.58 22.05 -9.65
N ALA A 173 -37.36 21.76 -8.37
CA ALA A 173 -38.12 22.36 -7.27
C ALA A 173 -37.76 23.85 -7.07
N ASP A 174 -36.47 24.18 -7.16
CA ASP A 174 -35.95 25.54 -7.05
C ASP A 174 -36.46 26.42 -8.19
N LYS A 175 -36.59 25.89 -9.42
CA LYS A 175 -37.22 26.64 -10.52
C LYS A 175 -38.67 27.00 -10.22
N VAL A 176 -39.45 26.10 -9.60
CA VAL A 176 -40.82 26.39 -9.14
C VAL A 176 -40.82 27.41 -8.00
N ALA A 177 -39.86 27.35 -7.08
CA ALA A 177 -39.71 28.31 -5.99
C ALA A 177 -39.31 29.72 -6.47
N GLN A 178 -38.35 29.81 -7.40
CA GLN A 178 -37.88 31.05 -8.02
C GLN A 178 -39.00 31.76 -8.78
N ILE A 179 -39.78 31.04 -9.60
CA ILE A 179 -40.90 31.66 -10.34
C ILE A 179 -42.03 32.08 -9.37
N ARG A 180 -42.33 31.28 -8.33
CA ARG A 180 -43.27 31.68 -7.27
C ARG A 180 -42.80 32.96 -6.56
N LYS A 181 -41.49 33.08 -6.27
CA LYS A 181 -40.91 34.29 -5.69
C LYS A 181 -41.02 35.48 -6.65
N ALA A 182 -40.63 35.32 -7.91
CA ALA A 182 -40.72 36.37 -8.93
C ALA A 182 -42.15 36.91 -9.10
N ILE A 183 -43.18 36.05 -9.05
CA ILE A 183 -44.59 36.48 -9.03
C ILE A 183 -44.89 37.32 -7.78
N THR A 184 -44.38 36.92 -6.61
CA THR A 184 -44.63 37.62 -5.34
C THR A 184 -43.92 38.97 -5.29
N ASP A 185 -42.68 39.03 -5.78
CA ASP A 185 -41.87 40.25 -5.89
C ASP A 185 -42.53 41.21 -6.91
N GLU A 186 -42.97 40.72 -8.07
CA GLU A 186 -43.69 41.51 -9.09
C GLU A 186 -45.01 42.10 -8.56
N GLN A 187 -45.80 41.28 -7.85
CA GLN A 187 -47.04 41.71 -7.19
C GLN A 187 -46.82 42.71 -6.04
N SER A 188 -45.58 42.83 -5.55
CA SER A 188 -45.19 43.76 -4.49
C SER A 188 -44.52 45.04 -5.02
N GLY A 189 -44.09 45.03 -6.30
CA GLY A 189 -43.50 46.15 -7.02
C GLY A 189 -44.48 46.81 -8.00
N ASP A 190 -44.13 46.81 -9.28
CA ASP A 190 -44.92 47.46 -10.34
C ASP A 190 -46.28 46.80 -10.62
N ASN A 191 -46.45 45.53 -10.24
CA ASN A 191 -47.68 44.74 -10.41
C ASN A 191 -48.23 44.74 -11.86
N ASP A 192 -47.36 44.51 -12.83
CA ASP A 192 -47.73 44.35 -14.25
C ASP A 192 -48.52 43.04 -14.45
N GLU A 193 -49.83 43.16 -14.71
CA GLU A 193 -50.70 41.99 -14.94
C GLU A 193 -50.27 41.12 -16.12
N ALA A 194 -49.66 41.66 -17.17
CA ALA A 194 -49.20 40.90 -18.32
C ALA A 194 -47.96 40.07 -17.98
N LYS A 195 -47.00 40.67 -17.25
CA LYS A 195 -45.80 40.00 -16.75
C LYS A 195 -46.12 38.96 -15.68
N ILE A 196 -47.08 39.24 -14.79
CA ILE A 196 -47.63 38.26 -13.83
C ILE A 196 -48.35 37.11 -14.55
N ALA A 197 -49.08 37.37 -15.64
CA ALA A 197 -49.73 36.32 -16.43
C ALA A 197 -48.72 35.40 -17.12
N ASP A 198 -47.63 35.95 -17.69
CA ASP A 198 -46.55 35.15 -18.27
C ASP A 198 -45.82 34.33 -17.20
N LEU A 199 -45.42 34.93 -16.08
CA LEU A 199 -44.79 34.22 -14.96
C LEU A 199 -45.69 33.09 -14.40
N ARG A 200 -47.02 33.25 -14.40
CA ARG A 200 -47.95 32.17 -14.04
C ARG A 200 -47.97 31.04 -15.07
N SER A 201 -47.91 31.36 -16.37
CA SER A 201 -47.75 30.37 -17.44
C SER A 201 -46.43 29.59 -17.28
N GLN A 202 -45.33 30.28 -16.99
CA GLN A 202 -44.04 29.67 -16.67
C GLN A 202 -44.10 28.81 -15.39
N LEU A 203 -44.81 29.25 -14.35
CA LEU A 203 -44.97 28.50 -13.10
C LEU A 203 -45.73 27.19 -13.32
N ASP A 204 -46.82 27.20 -14.08
CA ASP A 204 -47.61 26.00 -14.33
C ASP A 204 -46.89 25.02 -15.28
N ALA A 205 -46.09 25.53 -16.22
CA ALA A 205 -45.15 24.71 -17.00
C ALA A 205 -44.05 24.09 -16.12
N ALA A 206 -43.45 24.86 -15.21
CA ALA A 206 -42.42 24.39 -14.28
C ALA A 206 -42.97 23.36 -13.28
N ARG A 207 -44.18 23.59 -12.73
CA ARG A 207 -44.90 22.62 -11.88
C ARG A 207 -45.15 21.31 -12.59
N LYS A 208 -45.61 21.36 -13.84
CA LYS A 208 -45.86 20.14 -14.64
C LYS A 208 -44.57 19.37 -14.96
N ALA A 209 -43.42 20.04 -15.02
CA ALA A 209 -42.13 19.37 -15.06
C ALA A 209 -41.73 18.79 -13.68
N ASN A 210 -42.00 19.51 -12.60
CA ASN A 210 -41.70 19.07 -11.23
C ASN A 210 -42.57 17.90 -10.75
N GLU A 211 -43.81 17.78 -11.26
CA GLU A 211 -44.78 16.73 -10.92
C GLU A 211 -44.21 15.31 -11.08
N LYS A 212 -43.33 15.07 -12.07
CA LYS A 212 -42.64 13.77 -12.20
C LYS A 212 -41.71 13.50 -11.00
N TYR A 213 -41.00 14.51 -10.51
CA TYR A 213 -40.03 14.37 -9.42
C TYR A 213 -40.71 14.33 -8.04
N GLU A 214 -41.78 15.09 -7.84
CA GLU A 214 -42.61 15.01 -6.62
C GLU A 214 -43.23 13.61 -6.41
N LEU A 215 -43.49 12.88 -7.51
CA LEU A 215 -44.01 11.51 -7.50
C LEU A 215 -42.93 10.42 -7.31
N ILE A 216 -41.64 10.76 -7.23
CA ILE A 216 -40.58 9.81 -6.84
C ILE A 216 -40.67 9.64 -5.32
N GLN A 217 -41.12 8.48 -4.85
CA GLN A 217 -41.32 8.20 -3.42
C GLN A 217 -40.89 6.77 -3.12
N GLY A 218 -40.09 6.60 -2.08
CA GLY A 218 -39.48 5.31 -1.73
C GLY A 218 -38.16 5.00 -2.43
N ILE A 219 -37.46 5.99 -3.00
CA ILE A 219 -35.99 5.93 -3.16
C ILE A 219 -35.38 6.77 -2.04
N TRP A 220 -34.38 6.22 -1.35
CA TRP A 220 -33.51 6.99 -0.46
C TRP A 220 -32.07 6.45 -0.49
N PHE A 221 -31.15 7.21 0.10
CA PHE A 221 -29.71 6.92 0.02
C PHE A 221 -29.11 6.73 1.41
N GLU A 222 -28.27 5.72 1.53
CA GLU A 222 -27.48 5.44 2.72
C GLU A 222 -26.00 5.67 2.43
N PRO A 223 -25.30 6.56 3.16
CA PRO A 223 -23.87 6.74 2.97
C PRO A 223 -23.14 5.46 3.40
N ALA A 224 -22.06 5.15 2.70
CA ALA A 224 -21.11 4.11 3.06
C ALA A 224 -19.70 4.56 2.63
N TYR A 225 -18.67 3.98 3.24
CA TYR A 225 -17.29 4.16 2.79
C TYR A 225 -16.78 2.87 2.14
N ILE A 226 -16.18 3.00 0.97
CA ILE A 226 -15.37 1.93 0.35
C ILE A 226 -13.89 2.26 0.53
N ARG A 227 -13.05 1.22 0.58
CA ARG A 227 -11.60 1.39 0.54
C ARG A 227 -11.14 1.52 -0.91
N ASN A 228 -10.22 2.44 -1.16
CA ASN A 228 -9.71 2.78 -2.49
C ASN A 228 -8.19 2.96 -2.42
N TYR A 229 -7.49 2.47 -3.44
CA TYR A 229 -6.03 2.48 -3.55
C TYR A 229 -5.67 3.12 -4.90
N PRO A 230 -5.36 4.42 -4.95
CA PRO A 230 -5.14 5.14 -6.21
C PRO A 230 -4.08 4.48 -7.11
N GLU A 231 -2.98 4.06 -6.50
CA GLU A 231 -1.79 3.51 -7.17
C GLU A 231 -1.83 1.99 -7.42
N LYS A 232 -2.95 1.33 -7.06
CA LYS A 232 -3.28 -0.09 -7.31
C LYS A 232 -2.28 -1.14 -6.82
N THR A 233 -1.14 -1.27 -7.48
CA THR A 233 -0.09 -2.28 -7.19
C THR A 233 1.06 -1.70 -6.37
N LEU A 234 1.25 -0.38 -6.38
CA LEU A 234 2.37 0.28 -5.70
C LEU A 234 2.34 -0.04 -4.20
N ALA A 235 3.45 -0.59 -3.69
CA ALA A 235 3.62 -1.05 -2.32
C ALA A 235 2.56 -2.05 -1.83
N ALA A 236 1.93 -2.85 -2.72
CA ALA A 236 0.84 -3.77 -2.35
C ALA A 236 1.20 -4.68 -1.15
N ASP A 237 2.39 -5.28 -1.17
CA ASP A 237 2.92 -6.17 -0.12
C ASP A 237 3.08 -5.47 1.24
N VAL A 238 3.26 -4.14 1.25
CA VAL A 238 3.46 -3.32 2.44
C VAL A 238 2.12 -2.80 2.95
N ILE A 239 1.26 -2.30 2.06
CA ILE A 239 -0.03 -1.72 2.45
C ILE A 239 -1.00 -2.82 2.90
N GLY A 240 -1.09 -3.93 2.15
CA GLY A 240 -2.19 -4.89 2.30
C GLY A 240 -3.53 -4.29 1.88
N PHE A 241 -4.65 -4.95 2.21
CA PHE A 241 -5.98 -4.49 1.81
C PHE A 241 -7.04 -4.68 2.89
N ALA A 242 -7.93 -3.71 3.05
CA ALA A 242 -9.16 -3.86 3.83
C ALA A 242 -10.29 -4.49 2.99
N ASN A 243 -11.08 -5.37 3.62
CA ASN A 243 -12.27 -5.98 3.03
C ASN A 243 -13.56 -5.22 3.39
N ASN A 244 -14.69 -5.62 2.82
CA ASN A 244 -16.01 -4.98 3.00
C ASN A 244 -16.54 -4.94 4.46
N ALA A 245 -15.88 -5.60 5.42
CA ALA A 245 -16.20 -5.52 6.84
C ALA A 245 -15.27 -4.56 7.61
N ASN A 246 -14.49 -3.73 6.89
CA ASN A 246 -13.43 -2.88 7.43
C ASN A 246 -12.37 -3.64 8.25
N MET A 247 -12.13 -4.91 7.92
CA MET A 247 -11.00 -5.68 8.44
C MET A 247 -9.87 -5.61 7.42
N GLY A 248 -8.72 -5.08 7.84
CA GLY A 248 -7.46 -5.22 7.11
C GLY A 248 -7.01 -6.67 7.01
N ASN A 249 -6.32 -7.00 5.93
CA ASN A 249 -5.76 -8.31 5.62
C ASN A 249 -4.36 -8.03 5.04
N PHE A 250 -3.32 -8.59 5.65
CA PHE A 250 -1.90 -8.35 5.36
C PHE A 250 -1.44 -6.88 5.57
N GLY A 251 -0.11 -6.70 5.57
CA GLY A 251 0.56 -5.40 5.56
C GLY A 251 0.18 -4.46 6.73
N LEU A 252 0.19 -3.17 6.43
CA LEU A 252 -0.20 -2.07 7.31
C LEU A 252 -1.71 -2.06 7.60
N GLU A 253 -2.55 -2.40 6.63
CA GLU A 253 -4.00 -2.45 6.79
C GLU A 253 -4.40 -3.42 7.92
N GLU A 254 -3.73 -4.57 8.02
CA GLU A 254 -3.91 -5.50 9.15
C GLU A 254 -3.19 -5.04 10.43
N TYR A 255 -1.88 -4.75 10.38
CA TYR A 255 -1.10 -4.41 11.59
C TYR A 255 -1.68 -3.19 12.33
N TYR A 256 -2.06 -2.15 11.58
CA TYR A 256 -2.66 -0.93 12.10
C TYR A 256 -4.20 -0.93 12.00
N ASN A 257 -4.86 -2.09 11.84
CA ASN A 257 -6.32 -2.18 11.68
C ASN A 257 -7.11 -1.45 12.80
N ASN A 258 -6.60 -1.49 14.04
CA ASN A 258 -7.23 -0.82 15.19
C ASN A 258 -6.97 0.69 15.28
N VAL A 259 -6.00 1.21 14.51
CA VAL A 259 -5.70 2.64 14.37
C VAL A 259 -6.44 3.22 13.18
N LEU A 260 -6.46 2.48 12.07
CA LEU A 260 -7.14 2.81 10.83
C LEU A 260 -8.67 2.74 10.97
N ASN A 261 -9.22 1.86 11.82
CA ASN A 261 -10.65 1.81 12.05
C ASN A 261 -11.16 2.92 12.97
N GLY A 262 -12.31 3.44 12.61
CA GLY A 262 -13.13 4.31 13.43
C GLY A 262 -14.13 3.52 14.29
N THR A 263 -15.05 4.24 14.93
CA THR A 263 -16.20 3.69 15.65
C THR A 263 -17.49 4.18 14.97
N PRO A 264 -18.41 3.28 14.57
CA PRO A 264 -19.64 3.68 13.90
C PRO A 264 -20.56 4.49 14.84
N GLY A 265 -21.14 5.55 14.30
CA GLY A 265 -22.12 6.38 14.98
C GLY A 265 -23.51 5.76 14.97
N ARG A 266 -24.47 6.36 15.67
CA ARG A 266 -25.87 5.92 15.71
C ARG A 266 -26.84 7.09 15.79
N GLU A 267 -27.73 7.18 14.81
CA GLU A 267 -28.94 8.00 14.89
C GLU A 267 -30.09 7.11 15.39
N TYR A 268 -30.74 7.48 16.49
CA TYR A 268 -31.93 6.78 16.98
C TYR A 268 -33.08 7.75 17.27
N GLY A 269 -34.24 7.46 16.68
CA GLY A 269 -35.47 8.17 16.95
C GLY A 269 -36.24 7.57 18.13
N TYR A 270 -36.74 8.40 19.05
CA TYR A 270 -37.67 8.00 20.10
C TYR A 270 -38.88 8.95 20.18
N LEU A 271 -40.03 8.42 20.62
CA LEU A 271 -41.23 9.23 20.82
C LEU A 271 -41.18 9.87 22.21
N ASN A 272 -41.17 11.21 22.25
CA ASN A 272 -41.18 11.98 23.49
C ASN A 272 -42.55 11.92 24.20
N ASP A 273 -42.65 12.55 25.36
CA ASP A 273 -43.88 12.54 26.18
C ASP A 273 -45.12 13.14 25.49
N THR A 274 -44.95 13.87 24.39
CA THR A 274 -46.04 14.43 23.56
C THR A 274 -46.37 13.58 22.32
N SER A 275 -45.74 12.40 22.18
CA SER A 275 -45.79 11.55 20.96
C SER A 275 -45.23 12.24 19.70
N GLN A 276 -44.27 13.16 19.87
CA GLN A 276 -43.46 13.69 18.78
C GLN A 276 -42.15 12.88 18.68
N LEU A 277 -41.66 12.66 17.47
CA LEU A 277 -40.41 11.95 17.22
C LEU A 277 -39.24 12.91 17.48
N GLU A 278 -38.51 12.70 18.57
CA GLU A 278 -37.18 13.27 18.76
C GLU A 278 -36.15 12.31 18.17
N ARG A 279 -35.05 12.84 17.63
CA ARG A 279 -33.90 12.04 17.19
C ARG A 279 -32.68 12.46 18.01
N THR A 280 -31.89 11.50 18.44
CA THR A 280 -30.56 11.73 19.01
C THR A 280 -29.53 11.06 18.11
N THR A 281 -28.51 11.83 17.74
CA THR A 281 -27.39 11.36 16.92
C THR A 281 -26.13 11.30 17.77
N ILE A 282 -25.50 10.13 17.78
CA ILE A 282 -24.12 9.94 18.17
C ILE A 282 -23.34 9.89 16.86
N GLU A 283 -22.53 10.90 16.59
CA GLU A 283 -21.72 10.95 15.36
C GLU A 283 -20.72 9.79 15.30
N ALA A 284 -20.33 9.40 14.08
CA ALA A 284 -19.25 8.44 13.89
C ALA A 284 -17.90 9.06 14.28
N VAL A 285 -16.99 8.24 14.78
CA VAL A 285 -15.60 8.63 15.05
C VAL A 285 -14.74 8.03 13.95
N ASP A 286 -14.16 8.87 13.09
CA ASP A 286 -13.28 8.42 12.01
C ASP A 286 -11.95 7.84 12.54
N GLY A 287 -11.36 6.92 11.77
CA GLY A 287 -10.08 6.30 12.10
C GLY A 287 -8.87 7.19 11.81
N ASN A 288 -7.78 6.99 12.55
CA ASN A 288 -6.55 7.78 12.42
C ASN A 288 -5.79 7.41 11.15
N ASN A 289 -5.16 8.41 10.52
CA ASN A 289 -4.32 8.22 9.35
C ASN A 289 -2.91 7.75 9.73
N LEU A 290 -2.23 7.07 8.80
CA LEU A 290 -0.82 6.72 8.86
C LEU A 290 -0.04 7.55 7.83
N VAL A 291 1.15 8.02 8.21
CA VAL A 291 2.14 8.62 7.31
C VAL A 291 3.38 7.73 7.36
N LEU A 292 3.87 7.30 6.19
CA LEU A 292 4.97 6.33 6.12
C LEU A 292 6.35 6.99 6.29
N THR A 293 7.38 6.15 6.44
CA THR A 293 8.79 6.48 6.18
C THR A 293 9.14 6.33 4.70
N MET A 294 8.39 5.50 3.98
CA MET A 294 8.56 5.24 2.55
C MET A 294 8.21 6.45 1.69
N ASP A 295 8.86 6.52 0.54
CA ASP A 295 8.65 7.53 -0.50
C ASP A 295 8.07 6.86 -1.75
N ALA A 296 6.93 7.34 -2.26
CA ALA A 296 6.25 6.70 -3.38
C ALA A 296 7.09 6.65 -4.66
N ASN A 297 8.02 7.60 -4.86
CA ASN A 297 8.91 7.59 -6.02
C ASN A 297 10.06 6.59 -5.83
N ILE A 298 10.67 6.51 -4.65
CA ILE A 298 11.72 5.49 -4.37
C ILE A 298 11.13 4.08 -4.52
N GLN A 299 9.92 3.86 -4.01
CA GLN A 299 9.17 2.63 -4.23
C GLN A 299 8.90 2.37 -5.73
N SER A 300 8.44 3.39 -6.47
CA SER A 300 8.17 3.28 -7.91
C SER A 300 9.42 2.96 -8.73
N ILE A 301 10.59 3.49 -8.35
CA ILE A 301 11.88 3.16 -8.97
C ILE A 301 12.20 1.68 -8.74
N VAL A 302 12.11 1.19 -7.49
CA VAL A 302 12.34 -0.22 -7.17
C VAL A 302 11.39 -1.12 -7.96
N GLU A 303 10.08 -0.84 -7.95
CA GLU A 303 9.09 -1.63 -8.70
C GLU A 303 9.28 -1.56 -10.22
N LYS A 304 9.70 -0.42 -10.78
CA LYS A 304 10.06 -0.27 -12.20
C LYS A 304 11.15 -1.28 -12.59
N TYR A 305 12.19 -1.43 -11.77
CA TYR A 305 13.28 -2.36 -12.05
C TYR A 305 12.93 -3.82 -11.76
N LEU A 306 12.17 -4.13 -10.71
CA LEU A 306 11.66 -5.51 -10.50
C LEU A 306 10.73 -5.95 -11.64
N LYS A 307 9.90 -5.03 -12.15
CA LYS A 307 9.06 -5.24 -13.34
C LYS A 307 9.89 -5.45 -14.61
N LYS A 308 10.89 -4.60 -14.88
CA LYS A 308 11.84 -4.77 -16.00
C LYS A 308 12.52 -6.15 -15.95
N PHE A 309 12.98 -6.58 -14.76
CA PHE A 309 13.56 -7.91 -14.58
C PHE A 309 12.54 -9.03 -14.85
N ASN A 310 11.31 -8.92 -14.33
CA ASN A 310 10.28 -9.91 -14.63
C ASN A 310 10.02 -10.02 -16.14
N GLU A 311 9.80 -8.90 -16.82
CA GLU A 311 9.56 -8.85 -18.26
C GLU A 311 10.76 -9.37 -19.08
N ALA A 312 11.98 -9.22 -18.57
CA ALA A 312 13.18 -9.74 -19.19
C ALA A 312 13.42 -11.25 -18.97
N HIS A 313 12.72 -11.90 -18.03
CA HIS A 313 12.94 -13.32 -17.69
C HIS A 313 11.68 -14.20 -17.70
N GLU A 314 10.47 -13.64 -17.80
CA GLU A 314 9.24 -14.43 -17.87
C GLU A 314 9.18 -15.35 -19.09
N ASN A 315 8.47 -16.46 -18.96
CA ASN A 315 8.20 -17.44 -20.01
C ASN A 315 9.43 -18.13 -20.66
N LYS A 316 10.67 -17.85 -20.22
CA LYS A 316 11.92 -18.34 -20.82
C LYS A 316 12.17 -19.84 -20.66
N VAL A 317 12.16 -20.35 -19.43
CA VAL A 317 12.41 -21.78 -19.12
C VAL A 317 11.10 -22.49 -18.71
N ARG A 318 10.21 -21.77 -18.05
CA ARG A 318 8.84 -22.18 -17.69
C ARG A 318 7.86 -21.04 -18.00
N PRO A 319 6.57 -21.34 -18.30
CA PRO A 319 5.54 -20.31 -18.40
C PRO A 319 5.37 -19.52 -17.07
N GLY A 320 5.03 -18.24 -17.18
CA GLY A 320 4.84 -17.33 -16.04
C GLY A 320 6.10 -16.56 -15.64
N TYR A 321 6.09 -16.04 -14.41
CA TYR A 321 7.00 -15.03 -13.87
C TYR A 321 8.51 -15.28 -14.07
N GLY A 322 9.29 -14.20 -14.08
CA GLY A 322 10.76 -14.20 -14.27
C GLY A 322 11.57 -14.80 -13.13
N ALA A 323 10.96 -15.09 -11.99
CA ALA A 323 11.50 -15.82 -10.85
C ALA A 323 10.34 -16.40 -10.02
N ASN A 324 10.64 -17.15 -8.95
CA ASN A 324 9.61 -17.55 -7.98
C ASN A 324 9.23 -16.38 -7.09
N ASN A 325 10.25 -15.67 -6.62
CA ASN A 325 10.12 -14.39 -5.93
C ASN A 325 11.31 -13.51 -6.36
N VAL A 326 11.07 -12.21 -6.51
CA VAL A 326 12.11 -11.19 -6.45
C VAL A 326 11.73 -10.26 -5.32
N GLY A 327 12.66 -9.97 -4.41
CA GLY A 327 12.45 -9.02 -3.32
C GLY A 327 13.49 -7.92 -3.35
N CYS A 328 13.10 -6.70 -2.98
CA CYS A 328 14.00 -5.59 -2.70
C CYS A 328 13.58 -4.88 -1.41
N ILE A 329 14.56 -4.54 -0.56
CA ILE A 329 14.40 -3.60 0.56
C ILE A 329 15.46 -2.50 0.41
N ILE A 330 15.05 -1.24 0.58
CA ILE A 330 15.95 -0.11 0.85
C ILE A 330 15.68 0.40 2.27
N GLN A 331 16.73 0.45 3.09
CA GLN A 331 16.68 0.88 4.48
C GLN A 331 17.67 2.03 4.71
N ASP A 332 17.24 3.09 5.40
CA ASP A 332 18.15 4.11 5.95
C ASP A 332 18.93 3.50 7.13
N VAL A 333 20.26 3.51 7.02
CA VAL A 333 21.13 2.83 7.98
C VAL A 333 21.31 3.61 9.28
N LYS A 334 20.96 4.90 9.32
CA LYS A 334 21.18 5.80 10.44
C LYS A 334 20.01 5.82 11.43
N ASN A 335 18.83 5.33 11.02
CA ASN A 335 17.61 5.27 11.85
C ASN A 335 16.79 3.96 11.72
N GLY A 336 17.05 3.13 10.70
CA GLY A 336 16.32 1.87 10.45
C GLY A 336 15.04 2.02 9.61
N ASN A 337 14.69 3.23 9.19
CA ASN A 337 13.51 3.52 8.38
C ASN A 337 13.52 2.72 7.08
N ILE A 338 12.39 2.12 6.70
CA ILE A 338 12.21 1.52 5.39
C ILE A 338 11.83 2.62 4.40
N LEU A 339 12.63 2.79 3.34
CA LEU A 339 12.42 3.80 2.29
C LEU A 339 11.67 3.21 1.09
N ALA A 340 11.92 1.94 0.80
CA ALA A 340 11.18 1.13 -0.15
C ALA A 340 11.22 -0.36 0.26
N MET A 341 10.14 -1.08 -0.02
CA MET A 341 10.05 -2.54 0.16
C MET A 341 9.06 -3.08 -0.88
N ALA A 342 9.54 -3.93 -1.78
CA ALA A 342 8.74 -4.47 -2.88
C ALA A 342 9.06 -5.94 -3.12
N SER A 343 8.07 -6.69 -3.61
CA SER A 343 8.32 -8.00 -4.22
C SER A 343 7.57 -8.22 -5.53
N THR A 344 7.91 -9.31 -6.21
CA THR A 344 7.26 -9.80 -7.42
C THR A 344 7.27 -11.33 -7.36
N PRO A 345 6.15 -12.05 -7.55
CA PRO A 345 4.82 -11.59 -8.00
C PRO A 345 4.14 -10.54 -7.12
N THR A 346 3.31 -9.69 -7.73
CA THR A 346 2.56 -8.60 -7.08
C THR A 346 1.08 -8.60 -7.54
N TYR A 347 0.21 -7.91 -6.81
CA TYR A 347 -1.25 -7.92 -6.98
C TYR A 347 -1.85 -6.50 -6.89
N ASP A 348 -3.06 -6.32 -7.45
CA ASP A 348 -3.80 -5.04 -7.39
C ASP A 348 -4.62 -4.98 -6.09
N LEU A 349 -4.36 -4.00 -5.23
CA LEU A 349 -5.11 -3.77 -3.97
C LEU A 349 -6.60 -3.48 -4.20
N SER A 350 -6.97 -2.98 -5.39
CA SER A 350 -8.36 -2.77 -5.80
C SER A 350 -9.03 -4.04 -6.32
N ASN A 351 -8.28 -5.08 -6.67
CA ASN A 351 -8.78 -6.40 -7.06
C ASN A 351 -7.88 -7.54 -6.54
N PRO A 352 -7.71 -7.69 -5.20
CA PRO A 352 -6.70 -8.58 -4.64
C PRO A 352 -7.04 -10.06 -4.82
N TYR A 353 -8.28 -10.39 -5.17
CA TYR A 353 -8.77 -11.76 -5.38
C TYR A 353 -8.57 -12.27 -6.83
N ASP A 354 -7.81 -11.56 -7.67
CA ASP A 354 -7.57 -11.99 -9.06
C ASP A 354 -6.71 -13.26 -9.15
N LEU A 355 -7.35 -14.37 -9.50
CA LEU A 355 -6.71 -15.67 -9.70
C LEU A 355 -5.80 -15.70 -10.95
N SER A 356 -5.85 -14.72 -11.86
CA SER A 356 -4.90 -14.66 -12.97
C SER A 356 -3.45 -14.51 -12.48
N ARG A 357 -3.28 -13.84 -11.33
CA ARG A 357 -1.99 -13.54 -10.70
C ARG A 357 -1.29 -14.74 -10.06
N ILE A 358 -1.94 -15.90 -9.95
CA ILE A 358 -1.31 -17.10 -9.39
C ILE A 358 -0.73 -18.03 -10.47
N VAL A 359 -0.92 -17.74 -11.75
CA VAL A 359 -0.29 -18.48 -12.85
C VAL A 359 1.22 -18.21 -12.85
N GLY A 360 2.04 -19.27 -12.90
CA GLY A 360 3.49 -19.18 -12.78
C GLY A 360 4.03 -19.20 -11.34
N MET A 361 3.19 -19.04 -10.32
CA MET A 361 3.61 -19.22 -8.93
C MET A 361 3.95 -20.70 -8.64
N PRO A 362 4.77 -21.01 -7.62
CA PRO A 362 4.96 -22.38 -7.16
C PRO A 362 3.65 -23.06 -6.76
N LYS A 363 3.46 -24.33 -7.12
CA LYS A 363 2.41 -25.17 -6.54
C LYS A 363 2.69 -25.39 -5.05
N LEU A 364 1.66 -25.45 -4.23
CA LEU A 364 1.81 -25.53 -2.77
C LEU A 364 1.41 -26.92 -2.26
N ASN A 365 2.37 -27.62 -1.67
CA ASN A 365 2.20 -28.94 -1.03
C ASN A 365 1.28 -28.87 0.21
N LYS A 366 0.98 -29.98 0.90
CA LYS A 366 -0.01 -30.00 2.01
C LYS A 366 0.33 -29.18 3.26
N VAL A 367 1.50 -28.54 3.34
CA VAL A 367 1.93 -27.67 4.46
C VAL A 367 2.35 -26.27 3.99
N ASP A 368 1.72 -25.78 2.93
CA ASP A 368 1.87 -24.41 2.39
C ASP A 368 3.30 -24.04 1.93
N GLN A 369 4.15 -25.05 1.72
CA GLN A 369 5.46 -24.91 1.11
C GLN A 369 5.43 -25.28 -0.39
N PRO A 370 6.38 -24.80 -1.21
CA PRO A 370 6.53 -25.22 -2.60
C PRO A 370 6.57 -26.75 -2.77
N GLU A 371 5.82 -27.25 -3.74
CA GLU A 371 5.81 -28.66 -4.14
C GLU A 371 7.02 -28.96 -5.05
N GLN A 372 7.72 -30.06 -4.77
CA GLN A 372 8.87 -30.53 -5.55
C GLN A 372 8.60 -31.91 -6.14
N ASP A 373 9.21 -32.20 -7.30
CA ASP A 373 9.21 -33.53 -7.89
C ASP A 373 10.18 -34.52 -7.17
N GLU A 374 10.25 -35.77 -7.65
CA GLU A 374 11.16 -36.79 -7.10
C GLU A 374 12.66 -36.45 -7.26
N GLN A 375 12.99 -35.49 -8.13
CA GLN A 375 14.36 -35.03 -8.39
C GLN A 375 14.72 -33.82 -7.51
N GLY A 376 13.73 -33.06 -7.05
CA GLY A 376 13.87 -31.88 -6.19
C GLY A 376 13.61 -30.55 -6.91
N HIS A 377 13.02 -30.55 -8.11
CA HIS A 377 12.64 -29.31 -8.82
C HIS A 377 11.25 -28.85 -8.40
N THR A 378 11.11 -27.54 -8.19
CA THR A 378 9.85 -26.90 -7.82
C THR A 378 8.83 -27.00 -8.96
N GLN A 379 7.56 -27.25 -8.63
CA GLN A 379 6.44 -27.34 -9.59
C GLN A 379 5.69 -26.00 -9.65
N TYR A 380 5.09 -25.67 -10.81
CA TYR A 380 4.51 -24.35 -11.08
C TYR A 380 3.06 -24.39 -11.56
N MET A 381 2.26 -23.43 -11.11
CA MET A 381 0.84 -23.28 -11.46
C MET A 381 0.64 -22.94 -12.94
N THR A 382 -0.07 -23.79 -13.67
CA THR A 382 -0.55 -23.50 -15.03
C THR A 382 -1.98 -22.92 -15.00
N GLN A 383 -2.48 -22.38 -16.12
CA GLN A 383 -3.89 -21.99 -16.21
C GLN A 383 -4.84 -23.17 -15.95
N GLU A 384 -4.49 -24.38 -16.41
CA GLU A 384 -5.29 -25.60 -16.15
C GLU A 384 -5.35 -25.94 -14.65
N ASP A 385 -4.28 -25.66 -13.89
CA ASP A 385 -4.27 -25.81 -12.43
C ASP A 385 -5.15 -24.78 -11.73
N VAL A 386 -5.16 -23.52 -12.21
CA VAL A 386 -6.02 -22.43 -11.70
C VAL A 386 -7.49 -22.75 -11.95
N ASP A 387 -7.82 -23.19 -13.16
CA ASP A 387 -9.18 -23.58 -13.56
C ASP A 387 -9.65 -24.83 -12.78
N ALA A 388 -8.72 -25.68 -12.33
CA ALA A 388 -8.99 -26.83 -11.48
C ALA A 388 -9.16 -26.51 -9.97
N LEU A 389 -8.98 -25.27 -9.53
CA LEU A 389 -9.24 -24.86 -8.13
C LEU A 389 -10.75 -24.77 -7.87
N VAL A 390 -11.35 -25.89 -7.43
CA VAL A 390 -12.81 -25.97 -7.22
C VAL A 390 -13.27 -25.30 -5.91
N THR A 391 -12.52 -25.46 -4.81
CA THR A 391 -12.98 -24.95 -3.50
C THR A 391 -12.44 -23.55 -3.17
N GLN A 392 -13.20 -22.79 -2.37
CA GLN A 392 -12.75 -21.48 -1.90
C GLN A 392 -11.51 -21.58 -1.01
N GLU A 393 -11.40 -22.67 -0.23
CA GLU A 393 -10.22 -22.98 0.59
C GLU A 393 -8.96 -23.10 -0.27
N GLN A 394 -9.01 -23.85 -1.39
CA GLN A 394 -7.91 -23.96 -2.34
C GLN A 394 -7.52 -22.60 -2.95
N LYS A 395 -8.51 -21.74 -3.26
CA LYS A 395 -8.28 -20.41 -3.85
C LYS A 395 -7.64 -19.45 -2.85
N THR A 396 -8.22 -19.30 -1.67
CA THR A 396 -7.70 -18.46 -0.59
C THR A 396 -6.28 -18.90 -0.19
N ARG A 397 -5.99 -20.21 -0.21
CA ARG A 397 -4.67 -20.76 0.07
C ARG A 397 -3.57 -20.28 -0.88
N TYR A 398 -3.83 -20.24 -2.19
CA TYR A 398 -2.88 -19.66 -3.16
C TYR A 398 -2.85 -18.13 -3.10
N LEU A 399 -3.98 -17.48 -2.87
CA LEU A 399 -4.04 -16.03 -2.70
C LEU A 399 -3.25 -15.54 -1.47
N ASN A 400 -3.30 -16.25 -0.34
CA ASN A 400 -2.46 -15.95 0.84
C ASN A 400 -0.96 -16.00 0.52
N ALA A 401 -0.52 -16.86 -0.40
CA ALA A 401 0.87 -16.90 -0.85
C ALA A 401 1.22 -15.75 -1.81
N LEU A 402 0.25 -15.20 -2.54
CA LEU A 402 0.39 -14.01 -3.40
C LEU A 402 0.38 -12.72 -2.58
N TRP A 403 -0.39 -12.67 -1.49
CA TRP A 403 -0.48 -11.51 -0.58
C TRP A 403 0.66 -11.45 0.45
N SER A 404 1.47 -12.50 0.52
CA SER A 404 2.59 -12.64 1.46
C SER A 404 3.78 -11.76 1.05
N ASN A 405 4.13 -10.80 1.91
CA ASN A 405 5.31 -9.95 1.75
C ASN A 405 6.61 -10.76 1.89
N PHE A 406 7.13 -11.25 0.76
CA PHE A 406 8.34 -12.10 0.68
C PHE A 406 9.53 -11.57 1.51
N PRO A 407 9.87 -10.27 1.50
CA PRO A 407 10.90 -9.68 2.36
C PRO A 407 10.81 -9.96 3.88
N ILE A 408 9.61 -10.18 4.44
CA ILE A 408 9.39 -10.40 5.88
C ILE A 408 8.83 -11.79 6.23
N THR A 409 8.07 -12.42 5.32
CA THR A 409 7.45 -13.74 5.54
C THR A 409 8.38 -14.90 5.20
N SER A 410 9.23 -14.73 4.19
CA SER A 410 9.98 -15.83 3.59
C SER A 410 11.40 -15.90 4.14
N TYR A 411 11.84 -17.13 4.42
CA TYR A 411 13.14 -17.45 4.99
C TYR A 411 13.90 -18.41 4.08
N TYR A 412 15.22 -18.25 4.00
CA TYR A 412 16.10 -19.01 3.12
C TYR A 412 17.55 -18.97 3.63
N GLU A 413 18.36 -19.89 3.13
CA GLU A 413 19.81 -19.88 3.32
C GLU A 413 20.43 -18.65 2.64
N SER A 414 20.80 -17.65 3.44
CA SER A 414 21.42 -16.39 2.98
C SER A 414 22.69 -16.59 2.11
N GLY A 415 23.40 -17.71 2.29
CA GLY A 415 24.60 -18.03 1.55
C GLY A 415 25.69 -16.97 1.76
N SER A 416 26.34 -16.58 0.67
CA SER A 416 27.53 -15.72 0.75
C SER A 416 27.30 -14.32 1.35
N THR A 417 26.06 -13.83 1.50
CA THR A 417 25.75 -12.59 2.25
C THR A 417 25.92 -12.72 3.77
N ALA A 418 26.01 -13.94 4.32
CA ALA A 418 26.33 -14.17 5.74
C ALA A 418 27.82 -13.94 6.08
N LYS A 419 28.70 -13.85 5.08
CA LYS A 419 30.17 -13.81 5.29
C LYS A 419 30.65 -12.58 6.07
N PRO A 420 30.14 -11.35 5.84
CA PRO A 420 30.44 -10.20 6.69
C PRO A 420 30.08 -10.40 8.16
N PHE A 421 28.98 -11.09 8.47
CA PHE A 421 28.59 -11.40 9.86
C PHE A 421 29.56 -12.38 10.53
N THR A 422 30.12 -13.33 9.79
CA THR A 422 31.14 -14.25 10.31
C THR A 422 32.45 -13.50 10.60
N LEU A 423 32.86 -12.58 9.72
CA LEU A 423 34.01 -11.70 9.99
C LEU A 423 33.75 -10.77 11.19
N ALA A 424 32.57 -10.16 11.27
CA ALA A 424 32.14 -9.33 12.39
C ALA A 424 32.24 -10.07 13.73
N ALA A 425 31.75 -11.31 13.78
CA ALA A 425 31.87 -12.18 14.94
C ALA A 425 33.34 -12.53 15.28
N GLY A 426 34.21 -12.65 14.27
CA GLY A 426 35.65 -12.87 14.44
C GLY A 426 36.37 -11.72 15.11
N LEU A 427 36.16 -10.51 14.59
CA LEU A 427 36.77 -9.29 15.09
C LEU A 427 36.23 -8.91 16.48
N GLU A 428 34.90 -8.85 16.64
CA GLU A 428 34.26 -8.40 17.89
C GLU A 428 34.34 -9.43 19.03
N SER A 429 34.63 -10.71 18.74
CA SER A 429 35.00 -11.69 19.78
C SER A 429 36.48 -11.62 20.20
N GLY A 430 37.32 -10.90 19.44
CA GLY A 430 38.78 -10.94 19.60
C GLY A 430 39.42 -12.28 19.20
N ALA A 431 38.71 -13.11 18.43
CA ALA A 431 39.23 -14.39 17.93
C ALA A 431 40.24 -14.22 16.79
N MET A 432 40.16 -13.10 16.05
CA MET A 432 41.09 -12.69 15.00
C MET A 432 41.22 -11.16 14.97
N THR A 433 42.27 -10.65 14.34
CA THR A 433 42.62 -9.21 14.29
C THR A 433 42.20 -8.50 13.01
N GLY A 434 42.05 -9.24 11.91
CA GLY A 434 41.81 -8.69 10.57
C GLY A 434 43.05 -8.72 9.66
N ASP A 435 44.25 -8.89 10.22
CA ASP A 435 45.52 -8.96 9.50
C ASP A 435 45.91 -10.41 9.11
N GLU A 436 45.11 -11.41 9.49
CA GLU A 436 45.39 -12.82 9.21
C GLU A 436 45.38 -13.15 7.70
N THR A 437 46.13 -14.19 7.33
CA THR A 437 46.08 -14.77 5.98
C THR A 437 45.70 -16.24 6.01
N TYR A 438 44.88 -16.63 5.04
CA TYR A 438 44.24 -17.95 4.97
C TYR A 438 44.59 -18.64 3.66
N TYR A 439 44.89 -19.94 3.73
CA TYR A 439 45.17 -20.73 2.53
C TYR A 439 43.90 -21.42 2.02
N CYS A 440 43.61 -21.26 0.73
CA CYS A 440 42.56 -21.96 0.01
C CYS A 440 43.14 -22.93 -1.02
N GLY A 441 43.10 -24.22 -0.69
CA GLY A 441 43.34 -25.34 -1.61
C GLY A 441 42.09 -25.83 -2.34
N GLY A 442 41.05 -24.98 -2.47
CA GLY A 442 39.79 -25.29 -3.16
C GLY A 442 38.79 -26.14 -2.38
N SER A 443 39.22 -26.75 -1.27
CA SER A 443 38.35 -27.44 -0.29
C SER A 443 39.01 -27.50 1.09
N LEU A 444 38.22 -27.86 2.11
CA LEU A 444 38.66 -28.16 3.47
C LEU A 444 37.97 -29.45 3.95
N VAL A 445 38.64 -30.24 4.78
CA VAL A 445 38.06 -31.45 5.39
C VAL A 445 37.68 -31.14 6.84
N VAL A 446 36.38 -31.25 7.18
CA VAL A 446 35.82 -30.96 8.51
C VAL A 446 34.93 -32.13 8.94
N ASP A 447 35.17 -32.68 10.13
CA ASP A 447 34.53 -33.90 10.69
C ASP A 447 34.42 -35.09 9.69
N GLY A 448 35.35 -35.17 8.74
CA GLY A 448 35.41 -36.21 7.70
C GLY A 448 34.75 -35.84 6.36
N TRP A 449 34.06 -34.70 6.28
CA TRP A 449 33.43 -34.18 5.06
C TRP A 449 34.36 -33.24 4.29
N THR A 450 34.50 -33.44 2.98
CA THR A 450 35.23 -32.52 2.09
C THR A 450 34.31 -31.40 1.61
N ILE A 451 34.35 -30.26 2.29
CA ILE A 451 33.56 -29.07 1.98
C ILE A 451 34.33 -28.21 0.96
N LYS A 452 33.68 -27.79 -0.12
CA LYS A 452 34.32 -27.11 -1.27
C LYS A 452 34.26 -25.58 -1.17
N CYS A 453 35.27 -24.91 -1.72
CA CYS A 453 35.15 -23.51 -2.14
C CYS A 453 34.33 -23.42 -3.43
N HIS A 454 33.78 -22.24 -3.73
CA HIS A 454 33.21 -21.94 -5.05
C HIS A 454 34.31 -22.13 -6.14
N ASN A 455 35.49 -21.56 -5.91
CA ASN A 455 36.70 -21.85 -6.67
C ASN A 455 37.31 -23.18 -6.21
N THR A 456 36.84 -24.28 -6.79
CA THR A 456 37.35 -25.64 -6.52
C THR A 456 38.81 -25.87 -6.92
N LYS A 457 39.46 -24.96 -7.66
CA LYS A 457 40.90 -25.00 -7.97
C LYS A 457 41.77 -24.40 -6.85
N GLY A 458 41.16 -23.65 -5.95
CA GLY A 458 41.83 -22.93 -4.87
C GLY A 458 42.23 -21.50 -5.25
N ASP A 459 42.16 -20.62 -4.25
CA ASP A 459 42.45 -19.18 -4.38
C ASP A 459 43.88 -18.81 -3.98
N GLY A 460 44.64 -19.77 -3.42
CA GLY A 460 46.00 -19.53 -2.89
C GLY A 460 45.99 -18.98 -1.46
N MET A 461 46.95 -18.12 -1.13
CA MET A 461 46.92 -17.34 0.12
C MET A 461 46.08 -16.09 -0.10
N LEU A 462 45.13 -15.81 0.79
CA LEU A 462 44.30 -14.61 0.80
C LEU A 462 44.45 -13.85 2.12
N THR A 463 44.33 -12.53 2.09
CA THR A 463 44.02 -11.73 3.30
C THR A 463 42.56 -11.92 3.72
N VAL A 464 42.19 -11.41 4.90
CA VAL A 464 40.79 -11.31 5.34
C VAL A 464 39.91 -10.60 4.29
N ASP A 465 40.35 -9.45 3.81
CA ASP A 465 39.59 -8.65 2.84
C ASP A 465 39.39 -9.40 1.52
N GLN A 466 40.46 -10.02 1.00
CA GLN A 466 40.40 -10.84 -0.22
C GLN A 466 39.52 -12.09 -0.04
N ALA A 467 39.43 -12.65 1.18
CA ALA A 467 38.54 -13.77 1.47
C ALA A 467 37.06 -13.37 1.42
N ILE A 468 36.71 -12.15 1.86
CA ILE A 468 35.35 -11.59 1.69
C ILE A 468 35.12 -11.21 0.22
N GLY A 469 36.03 -10.46 -0.38
CA GLY A 469 36.03 -10.01 -1.78
C GLY A 469 35.76 -11.13 -2.77
N ARG A 470 36.66 -12.12 -2.79
CA ARG A 470 36.56 -13.34 -3.62
C ARG A 470 35.61 -14.39 -3.06
N SER A 471 34.89 -14.13 -1.97
CA SER A 471 33.87 -15.03 -1.42
C SER A 471 34.39 -16.44 -1.06
N CYS A 472 35.59 -16.54 -0.48
CA CYS A 472 36.31 -17.80 -0.26
C CYS A 472 35.78 -18.63 0.93
N ASN A 473 34.92 -19.63 0.68
CA ASN A 473 34.36 -20.51 1.73
C ASN A 473 35.45 -21.15 2.62
N VAL A 474 36.61 -21.51 2.05
CA VAL A 474 37.68 -22.19 2.78
C VAL A 474 38.38 -21.28 3.79
N ALA A 475 38.47 -19.97 3.52
CA ALA A 475 38.92 -19.00 4.52
C ALA A 475 37.87 -18.82 5.62
N LEU A 476 36.59 -18.67 5.27
CA LEU A 476 35.49 -18.51 6.23
C LEU A 476 35.35 -19.72 7.19
N MET A 477 35.55 -20.94 6.70
CA MET A 477 35.59 -22.13 7.57
C MET A 477 36.76 -22.10 8.57
N GLN A 478 37.93 -21.58 8.17
CA GLN A 478 39.09 -21.42 9.05
C GLN A 478 38.86 -20.30 10.07
N MET A 479 38.23 -19.20 9.67
CA MET A 479 37.78 -18.12 10.57
C MET A 479 36.79 -18.64 11.62
N ALA A 480 35.75 -19.36 11.21
CA ALA A 480 34.76 -19.91 12.14
C ALA A 480 35.35 -20.93 13.12
N ALA A 481 36.34 -21.72 12.70
CA ALA A 481 37.09 -22.62 13.57
C ALA A 481 37.93 -21.89 14.64
N GLN A 482 38.32 -20.63 14.41
CA GLN A 482 38.95 -19.77 15.43
C GLN A 482 37.91 -19.14 16.37
N ILE A 483 36.75 -18.72 15.83
CA ILE A 483 35.65 -18.10 16.59
C ILE A 483 35.09 -19.05 17.65
N GLY A 484 34.90 -20.32 17.29
CA GLY A 484 34.25 -21.32 18.14
C GLY A 484 32.72 -21.21 18.15
N LYS A 485 32.04 -22.30 18.54
CA LYS A 485 30.57 -22.43 18.44
C LYS A 485 29.85 -21.46 19.36
N GLU A 486 30.41 -21.28 20.56
CA GLU A 486 29.92 -20.45 21.63
C GLU A 486 29.84 -18.97 21.20
N ASN A 487 30.91 -18.44 20.59
CA ASN A 487 30.89 -17.09 20.06
C ASN A 487 30.06 -16.99 18.78
N PHE A 488 30.15 -17.96 17.87
CA PHE A 488 29.45 -17.91 16.59
C PHE A 488 27.93 -17.85 16.79
N THR A 489 27.36 -18.77 17.58
CA THR A 489 25.92 -18.78 17.90
C THR A 489 25.50 -17.54 18.70
N LYS A 490 26.32 -17.10 19.67
CA LYS A 490 26.10 -15.83 20.40
C LYS A 490 26.01 -14.65 19.44
N PHE A 491 26.90 -14.56 18.45
CA PHE A 491 26.90 -13.44 17.49
C PHE A 491 25.73 -13.50 16.51
N GLN A 492 25.30 -14.68 16.02
CA GLN A 492 24.03 -14.81 15.28
C GLN A 492 22.85 -14.20 16.07
N ARG A 493 22.77 -14.43 17.39
CA ARG A 493 21.73 -13.81 18.24
C ARG A 493 21.94 -12.30 18.46
N ILE A 494 23.18 -11.83 18.56
CA ILE A 494 23.50 -10.38 18.60
C ILE A 494 23.00 -9.69 17.33
N PHE A 495 23.25 -10.26 16.15
CA PHE A 495 22.75 -9.77 14.84
C PHE A 495 21.24 -9.98 14.63
N ASN A 496 20.51 -10.48 15.64
CA ASN A 496 19.06 -10.70 15.67
C ASN A 496 18.54 -11.85 14.80
N PHE A 497 19.39 -12.75 14.32
CA PHE A 497 18.93 -13.93 13.58
C PHE A 497 18.08 -14.84 14.48
N GLY A 498 17.06 -15.45 13.88
CA GLY A 498 16.05 -16.25 14.59
C GLY A 498 14.94 -15.44 15.26
N LEU A 499 15.20 -14.19 15.64
CA LEU A 499 14.24 -13.33 16.32
C LEU A 499 13.54 -12.39 15.34
N LYS A 500 12.28 -12.06 15.63
CA LYS A 500 11.57 -10.96 14.97
C LYS A 500 12.37 -9.66 15.13
N THR A 501 12.44 -8.88 14.05
CA THR A 501 12.92 -7.50 14.07
C THR A 501 11.90 -6.57 14.71
N ASN A 502 10.61 -6.96 14.69
CA ASN A 502 9.45 -6.20 15.14
C ASN A 502 9.11 -5.01 14.23
N ILE A 503 9.40 -5.15 12.93
CA ILE A 503 8.82 -4.29 11.89
C ILE A 503 7.30 -4.20 12.03
N ASP A 504 6.74 -3.03 11.78
CA ASP A 504 5.32 -2.71 11.98
C ASP A 504 4.42 -3.15 10.82
N LEU A 505 4.64 -4.41 10.39
CA LEU A 505 3.88 -5.13 9.36
C LEU A 505 3.38 -6.46 9.92
N ALA A 506 2.26 -6.96 9.37
CA ALA A 506 1.74 -8.28 9.68
C ALA A 506 2.70 -9.41 9.23
N ASP A 507 2.52 -10.62 9.78
CA ASP A 507 3.16 -11.86 9.32
C ASP A 507 4.71 -11.93 9.21
N GLU A 508 5.47 -11.04 9.86
CA GLU A 508 6.94 -11.22 9.98
C GLU A 508 7.28 -12.62 10.54
N ALA A 509 8.10 -13.40 9.83
CA ALA A 509 8.45 -14.76 10.25
C ALA A 509 9.43 -14.81 11.43
N ARG A 510 9.36 -15.91 12.19
CA ARG A 510 10.25 -16.21 13.32
C ARG A 510 11.11 -17.42 12.98
N THR A 511 12.38 -17.19 12.67
CA THR A 511 13.34 -18.21 12.20
C THR A 511 14.12 -18.92 13.33
N ASP A 512 13.67 -18.78 14.59
CA ASP A 512 14.38 -19.22 15.80
C ASP A 512 14.75 -20.72 15.78
N ASP A 513 13.77 -21.56 15.42
CA ASP A 513 13.90 -23.02 15.35
C ASP A 513 14.72 -23.49 14.13
N LEU A 514 15.09 -22.57 13.22
CA LEU A 514 15.91 -22.80 12.03
C LEU A 514 17.40 -22.48 12.26
N LEU A 515 17.76 -21.98 13.46
CA LEU A 515 19.14 -21.87 13.91
C LEU A 515 19.58 -23.13 14.65
N ILE A 516 20.90 -23.36 14.66
CA ILE A 516 21.51 -24.50 15.36
C ILE A 516 22.10 -24.02 16.68
N ASP A 517 21.54 -24.49 17.79
CA ASP A 517 22.03 -24.16 19.14
C ASP A 517 23.43 -24.71 19.39
N VAL A 518 24.18 -24.06 20.29
CA VAL A 518 25.57 -24.40 20.64
C VAL A 518 25.76 -25.88 21.04
N ASP A 519 24.82 -26.45 21.79
CA ASP A 519 24.84 -27.86 22.23
C ASP A 519 24.60 -28.86 21.09
N ARG A 520 24.02 -28.41 19.97
CA ARG A 520 23.67 -29.23 18.79
C ARG A 520 24.69 -29.10 17.66
N MET A 521 25.41 -27.98 17.58
CA MET A 521 26.31 -27.64 16.49
C MET A 521 27.54 -28.57 16.43
N THR A 522 27.70 -29.31 15.32
CA THR A 522 28.95 -30.01 14.98
C THR A 522 30.00 -29.04 14.41
N ASN A 523 31.22 -29.50 14.12
CA ASN A 523 32.20 -28.61 13.48
C ASN A 523 31.89 -28.46 11.98
N SER A 524 31.29 -29.48 11.35
CA SER A 524 30.70 -29.35 10.01
C SER A 524 29.57 -28.33 9.95
N ASP A 525 28.68 -28.26 10.96
CA ASP A 525 27.60 -27.27 11.01
C ASP A 525 28.15 -25.85 11.15
N LEU A 526 29.11 -25.64 12.06
CA LEU A 526 29.82 -24.36 12.21
C LEU A 526 30.52 -23.96 10.90
N ALA A 527 31.12 -24.92 10.20
CA ALA A 527 31.80 -24.70 8.93
C ALA A 527 30.82 -24.29 7.81
N THR A 528 29.63 -24.90 7.70
CA THR A 528 28.63 -24.51 6.68
C THR A 528 27.91 -23.21 7.02
N ASN A 529 27.59 -22.98 8.32
CA ASN A 529 27.05 -21.71 8.79
C ASN A 529 27.99 -20.52 8.51
N SER A 530 29.32 -20.71 8.54
CA SER A 530 30.32 -19.66 8.26
C SER A 530 30.18 -18.98 6.89
N PHE A 531 29.49 -19.62 5.95
CA PHE A 531 29.20 -19.09 4.61
C PHE A 531 27.71 -19.14 4.25
N GLY A 532 26.83 -19.13 5.25
CA GLY A 532 25.39 -18.93 5.09
C GLY A 532 24.60 -20.16 4.63
N GLN A 533 25.07 -21.37 4.92
CA GLN A 533 24.31 -22.59 4.73
C GLN A 533 23.98 -23.25 6.08
N ASN A 534 22.95 -24.12 6.09
CA ASN A 534 22.50 -24.87 7.26
C ASN A 534 21.95 -23.96 8.39
N PHE A 535 21.37 -22.82 7.99
CA PHE A 535 20.43 -22.00 8.76
C PHE A 535 19.66 -21.04 7.81
N ASP A 536 18.42 -20.70 8.16
CA ASP A 536 17.57 -19.80 7.36
C ASP A 536 17.30 -18.45 8.05
N VAL A 537 17.15 -17.39 7.26
CA VAL A 537 16.86 -16.02 7.70
C VAL A 537 15.97 -15.28 6.69
N THR A 538 15.25 -14.25 7.15
CA THR A 538 14.44 -13.37 6.28
C THR A 538 15.27 -12.21 5.72
N MET A 539 14.79 -11.54 4.65
CA MET A 539 15.47 -10.36 4.11
C MET A 539 15.55 -9.23 5.14
N ILE A 540 14.49 -8.98 5.91
CA ILE A 540 14.46 -7.90 6.92
C ILE A 540 15.44 -8.15 8.09
N GLN A 541 15.62 -9.42 8.51
CA GLN A 541 16.67 -9.80 9.46
C GLN A 541 18.07 -9.51 8.90
N MET A 542 18.32 -9.90 7.65
CA MET A 542 19.61 -9.73 6.98
C MET A 542 19.97 -8.26 6.77
N ILE A 543 19.09 -7.44 6.19
CA ILE A 543 19.40 -6.03 5.92
C ILE A 543 19.58 -5.24 7.23
N THR A 544 18.71 -5.41 8.22
CA THR A 544 18.80 -4.67 9.49
C THR A 544 20.03 -5.10 10.31
N GLY A 545 20.37 -6.40 10.27
CA GLY A 545 21.64 -6.89 10.81
C GLY A 545 22.85 -6.26 10.10
N PHE A 546 22.82 -6.17 8.78
CA PHE A 546 23.91 -5.63 7.96
C PHE A 546 24.08 -4.12 8.10
N SER A 547 22.99 -3.35 8.16
CA SER A 547 23.00 -1.92 8.50
C SER A 547 23.79 -1.67 9.79
N SER A 548 23.57 -2.51 10.82
CA SER A 548 24.34 -2.42 12.07
C SER A 548 25.84 -2.74 11.92
N LEU A 549 26.25 -3.49 10.89
CA LEU A 549 27.67 -3.77 10.61
C LEU A 549 28.40 -2.60 9.96
N ILE A 550 27.70 -1.70 9.26
CA ILE A 550 28.30 -0.62 8.45
C ILE A 550 28.15 0.77 9.07
N ASN A 551 27.14 0.99 9.92
CA ASN A 551 26.79 2.27 10.52
C ASN A 551 27.48 2.54 11.89
N GLY A 552 28.60 1.86 12.15
CA GLY A 552 29.31 1.96 13.43
C GLY A 552 28.78 1.06 14.54
N GLY A 553 27.98 0.03 14.25
CA GLY A 553 27.52 -0.97 15.22
C GLY A 553 26.07 -0.86 15.68
N ASN A 554 25.28 0.06 15.15
CA ASN A 554 24.01 0.50 15.75
C ASN A 554 22.82 -0.25 15.15
N TYR A 555 22.19 -1.16 15.90
CA TYR A 555 21.03 -1.92 15.44
C TYR A 555 19.73 -1.20 15.81
N TYR A 556 19.06 -0.63 14.81
CA TYR A 556 17.76 0.03 14.95
C TYR A 556 16.60 -0.96 14.76
N GLU A 557 15.47 -0.67 15.38
CA GLU A 557 14.19 -1.33 15.12
C GLU A 557 13.63 -0.81 13.77
N PRO A 558 13.48 -1.68 12.75
CA PRO A 558 13.03 -1.25 11.44
C PRO A 558 11.54 -0.90 11.49
N HIS A 559 11.13 0.13 10.76
CA HIS A 559 9.73 0.57 10.74
C HIS A 559 9.36 1.27 9.41
N VAL A 560 8.07 1.28 9.14
CA VAL A 560 7.43 1.72 7.89
C VAL A 560 6.50 2.91 8.14
N VAL A 561 5.92 3.07 9.33
CA VAL A 561 5.12 4.26 9.69
C VAL A 561 5.98 5.26 10.47
N SER A 562 6.05 6.52 10.00
CA SER A 562 6.76 7.61 10.67
C SER A 562 5.90 8.33 11.71
N LYS A 563 4.60 8.49 11.45
CA LYS A 563 3.64 9.08 12.40
C LYS A 563 2.19 8.68 12.13
N ILE A 564 1.38 8.77 13.17
CA ILE A 564 -0.07 8.59 13.18
C ILE A 564 -0.72 9.96 13.39
N THR A 565 -1.69 10.33 12.56
CA THR A 565 -2.42 11.61 12.66
C THR A 565 -3.92 11.40 12.80
N SER A 566 -4.62 12.35 13.42
CA SER A 566 -6.08 12.36 13.52
C SER A 566 -6.73 12.50 12.14
N PRO A 567 -8.03 12.21 12.00
CA PRO A 567 -8.80 12.50 10.77
C PRO A 567 -8.66 13.96 10.28
N SER A 568 -8.39 14.90 11.19
CA SER A 568 -8.14 16.33 10.92
C SER A 568 -6.67 16.69 10.62
N GLY A 569 -5.76 15.70 10.54
CA GLY A 569 -4.34 15.89 10.22
C GLY A 569 -3.42 16.23 11.40
N ALA A 570 -3.95 16.43 12.61
CA ALA A 570 -3.13 16.71 13.79
C ALA A 570 -2.37 15.46 14.27
N THR A 571 -1.08 15.57 14.59
CA THR A 571 -0.27 14.43 15.05
C THR A 571 -0.81 13.84 16.36
N VAL A 572 -1.07 12.54 16.36
CA VAL A 572 -1.49 11.75 17.54
C VAL A 572 -0.29 11.03 18.16
N LYS A 573 0.63 10.52 17.34
CA LYS A 573 1.86 9.83 17.77
C LYS A 573 2.93 9.92 16.69
N ASN A 574 4.16 10.31 17.05
CA ASN A 574 5.35 10.02 16.24
C ASN A 574 5.86 8.60 16.53
N ILE A 575 6.49 7.99 15.54
CA ILE A 575 7.28 6.76 15.69
C ILE A 575 8.73 7.18 15.49
N GLU A 576 9.45 7.31 16.60
CA GLU A 576 10.83 7.80 16.62
C GLU A 576 11.82 6.62 16.48
N PRO A 577 12.94 6.78 15.74
CA PRO A 577 13.95 5.74 15.55
C PRO A 577 14.47 5.12 16.85
N ARG A 578 14.31 3.80 16.99
CA ARG A 578 14.62 3.07 18.24
C ARG A 578 15.89 2.23 18.11
N LEU A 579 16.99 2.74 18.65
CA LEU A 579 18.24 1.97 18.82
C LEU A 579 18.03 0.86 19.86
N LEU A 580 18.12 -0.40 19.44
CA LEU A 580 17.89 -1.57 20.31
C LEU A 580 19.17 -2.05 21.01
N LYS A 581 20.31 -2.04 20.31
CA LYS A 581 21.59 -2.62 20.76
C LYS A 581 22.75 -2.14 19.91
N LYS A 582 23.97 -2.26 20.46
CA LYS A 582 25.21 -2.20 19.67
C LYS A 582 25.69 -3.63 19.35
N THR A 583 26.01 -3.91 18.09
CA THR A 583 26.36 -5.25 17.58
C THR A 583 27.86 -5.44 17.36
N VAL A 584 28.55 -4.37 16.94
CA VAL A 584 30.01 -4.30 16.76
C VAL A 584 30.56 -2.93 17.18
N SER A 585 31.87 -2.83 17.32
CA SER A 585 32.64 -1.58 17.46
C SER A 585 32.72 -0.79 16.15
N GLU A 586 33.05 0.51 16.22
CA GLU A 586 33.32 1.32 15.00
C GLU A 586 34.56 0.80 14.25
N GLU A 587 35.58 0.32 14.96
CA GLU A 587 36.78 -0.26 14.36
C GLU A 587 36.46 -1.50 13.53
N THR A 588 35.67 -2.42 14.09
CA THR A 588 35.11 -3.58 13.37
C THR A 588 34.20 -3.13 12.23
N SER A 589 33.35 -2.11 12.43
CA SER A 589 32.46 -1.59 11.39
C SER A 589 33.23 -1.02 10.20
N LYS A 590 34.26 -0.20 10.44
CA LYS A 590 35.18 0.29 9.41
C LYS A 590 35.87 -0.86 8.68
N LYS A 591 36.36 -1.88 9.39
CA LYS A 591 37.01 -3.03 8.75
C LYS A 591 36.04 -3.86 7.89
N LEU A 592 34.76 -3.92 8.27
CA LEU A 592 33.71 -4.53 7.46
C LEU A 592 33.37 -3.71 6.21
N ARG A 593 33.37 -2.37 6.31
CA ARG A 593 33.29 -1.48 5.14
C ARG A 593 34.43 -1.78 4.16
N GLU A 594 35.69 -1.76 4.61
CA GLU A 594 36.87 -2.10 3.81
C GLU A 594 36.75 -3.49 3.13
N ALA A 595 36.38 -4.53 3.89
CA ALA A 595 36.29 -5.89 3.38
C ALA A 595 35.12 -6.12 2.39
N THR A 596 34.06 -5.30 2.45
CA THR A 596 32.91 -5.36 1.52
C THR A 596 33.13 -4.49 0.27
N LEU A 597 34.02 -3.50 0.32
CA LEU A 597 34.49 -2.77 -0.86
C LEU A 597 35.34 -3.65 -1.79
N GLU A 598 36.21 -4.53 -1.24
CA GLU A 598 37.00 -5.53 -2.00
C GLU A 598 36.11 -6.56 -2.74
N VAL A 599 34.78 -6.57 -2.52
CA VAL A 599 33.83 -7.35 -3.32
C VAL A 599 33.43 -6.64 -4.61
N VAL A 600 33.44 -5.30 -4.61
CA VAL A 600 32.98 -4.44 -5.71
C VAL A 600 34.16 -3.91 -6.53
N GLU A 601 35.25 -3.50 -5.89
CA GLU A 601 36.46 -2.98 -6.55
C GLU A 601 37.61 -4.00 -6.64
N GLY A 602 37.59 -5.02 -5.78
CA GLY A 602 38.73 -5.89 -5.55
C GLY A 602 39.14 -6.74 -6.75
N ALA A 603 40.41 -7.16 -6.76
CA ALA A 603 40.99 -7.92 -7.86
C ALA A 603 40.43 -9.36 -7.90
N GLY A 604 39.32 -9.54 -8.61
CA GLY A 604 38.50 -10.76 -8.60
C GLY A 604 37.33 -10.72 -7.61
N GLY A 605 36.89 -9.52 -7.19
CA GLY A 605 35.68 -9.32 -6.40
C GLY A 605 34.42 -9.86 -7.09
N THR A 606 33.48 -10.40 -6.32
CA THR A 606 32.31 -11.11 -6.86
C THR A 606 31.09 -10.22 -7.14
N GLY A 607 31.19 -8.90 -7.00
CA GLY A 607 30.06 -7.95 -7.07
C GLY A 607 30.32 -6.70 -7.91
N THR A 608 31.31 -6.72 -8.81
CA THR A 608 31.76 -5.55 -9.59
C THR A 608 30.65 -4.86 -10.39
N SER A 609 29.68 -5.62 -10.92
CA SER A 609 28.55 -5.10 -11.70
C SER A 609 27.46 -4.40 -10.88
N ALA A 610 27.66 -4.16 -9.58
CA ALA A 610 26.68 -3.47 -8.72
C ALA A 610 26.99 -1.97 -8.52
N ARG A 611 28.19 -1.50 -8.89
CA ARG A 611 28.65 -0.11 -8.65
C ARG A 611 27.93 0.88 -9.59
N PRO A 612 27.03 1.75 -9.10
CA PRO A 612 26.26 2.68 -9.93
C PRO A 612 27.13 3.82 -10.45
N ALA A 613 26.67 4.49 -11.51
CA ALA A 613 27.39 5.56 -12.19
C ALA A 613 27.81 6.70 -11.25
N GLY A 614 29.13 6.89 -11.06
CA GLY A 614 29.69 7.92 -10.16
C GLY A 614 29.59 7.65 -8.64
N TYR A 615 29.18 6.44 -8.22
CA TYR A 615 28.99 6.10 -6.82
C TYR A 615 29.82 4.90 -6.35
N ARG A 616 30.68 5.15 -5.36
CA ARG A 616 31.44 4.14 -4.66
C ARG A 616 30.57 3.44 -3.62
N ILE A 617 30.46 2.11 -3.70
CA ILE A 617 29.60 1.30 -2.82
C ILE A 617 30.35 0.12 -2.20
N GLY A 618 29.85 -0.39 -1.07
CA GLY A 618 30.29 -1.68 -0.52
C GLY A 618 29.15 -2.69 -0.53
N GLY A 619 29.47 -3.99 -0.59
CA GLY A 619 28.43 -5.02 -0.51
C GLY A 619 28.94 -6.46 -0.57
N LYS A 620 28.02 -7.40 -0.77
CA LYS A 620 28.28 -8.84 -0.86
C LYS A 620 27.26 -9.54 -1.74
N THR A 621 27.72 -10.28 -2.73
CA THR A 621 26.87 -11.24 -3.46
C THR A 621 26.58 -12.49 -2.64
N GLY A 622 25.35 -12.99 -2.74
CA GLY A 622 24.88 -14.26 -2.20
C GLY A 622 24.55 -15.24 -3.32
N THR A 623 24.94 -16.50 -3.14
CA THR A 623 24.49 -17.65 -3.92
C THR A 623 24.17 -18.76 -2.93
N ALA A 624 22.97 -19.32 -3.01
CA ALA A 624 22.57 -20.51 -2.28
C ALA A 624 21.89 -21.49 -3.24
N GLU A 625 22.42 -22.71 -3.31
CA GLU A 625 21.72 -23.84 -3.94
C GLU A 625 20.58 -24.26 -3.01
N THR A 626 19.37 -24.46 -3.52
CA THR A 626 18.23 -24.86 -2.68
C THR A 626 18.36 -26.29 -2.13
N LEU A 627 17.43 -26.69 -1.27
CA LEU A 627 17.25 -28.10 -0.91
C LEU A 627 16.20 -28.71 -1.87
N LYS A 628 16.42 -29.91 -2.42
CA LYS A 628 17.57 -30.81 -2.23
C LYS A 628 18.76 -30.46 -3.14
N ARG A 629 19.96 -30.29 -2.55
CA ARG A 629 21.24 -30.06 -3.25
C ARG A 629 21.43 -31.02 -4.44
N GLY A 630 21.87 -30.48 -5.57
CA GLY A 630 22.00 -31.16 -6.86
C GLY A 630 20.83 -30.95 -7.82
N ASN A 631 19.79 -30.19 -7.44
CA ASN A 631 18.62 -29.88 -8.28
C ASN A 631 18.86 -28.71 -9.28
N ASN A 632 19.97 -27.98 -9.16
CA ASN A 632 20.28 -26.77 -9.93
C ASN A 632 19.27 -25.61 -9.77
N GLU A 633 18.45 -25.62 -8.72
CA GLU A 633 17.60 -24.48 -8.35
C GLU A 633 18.36 -23.59 -7.34
N TYR A 634 18.51 -22.30 -7.65
CA TYR A 634 19.34 -21.37 -6.89
C TYR A 634 18.60 -20.11 -6.44
N ILE A 635 19.02 -19.58 -5.30
CA ILE A 635 18.70 -18.22 -4.84
C ILE A 635 19.98 -17.38 -5.02
N VAL A 636 19.88 -16.25 -5.71
CA VAL A 636 20.97 -15.29 -5.90
C VAL A 636 20.60 -13.93 -5.35
N SER A 637 21.57 -13.19 -4.83
CA SER A 637 21.31 -11.91 -4.16
C SER A 637 22.50 -10.97 -4.13
N PHE A 638 22.25 -9.68 -3.88
CA PHE A 638 23.26 -8.68 -3.54
C PHE A 638 22.78 -7.83 -2.37
N LEU A 639 23.56 -7.83 -1.28
CA LEU A 639 23.37 -7.04 -0.08
C LEU A 639 24.46 -5.98 -0.01
N GLY A 640 24.12 -4.69 -0.06
CA GLY A 640 25.11 -3.62 -0.08
C GLY A 640 24.59 -2.30 0.45
N TYR A 641 25.41 -1.26 0.31
CA TYR A 641 25.13 0.06 0.86
C TYR A 641 25.84 1.17 0.09
N ALA A 642 25.31 2.39 0.20
CA ALA A 642 25.82 3.56 -0.48
C ALA A 642 25.64 4.86 0.35
N PRO A 643 26.55 5.83 0.19
CA PRO A 643 27.91 5.70 -0.35
C PRO A 643 28.84 4.84 0.52
N TYR A 644 30.06 4.56 0.04
CA TYR A 644 31.06 3.78 0.77
C TYR A 644 31.58 4.48 2.05
N ASP A 645 31.94 5.76 1.97
CA ASP A 645 32.67 6.47 3.03
C ASP A 645 31.79 6.96 4.20
N ASP A 646 30.58 7.45 3.90
CA ASP A 646 29.50 7.71 4.88
C ASP A 646 28.20 7.04 4.38
N PRO A 647 27.88 5.82 4.84
CA PRO A 647 26.69 5.10 4.41
C PRO A 647 25.39 5.81 4.80
N GLN A 648 24.51 6.10 3.83
CA GLN A 648 23.16 6.59 4.10
C GLN A 648 22.12 5.45 4.02
N ILE A 649 22.20 4.63 2.96
CA ILE A 649 21.23 3.56 2.69
C ILE A 649 21.90 2.20 2.53
N ALA A 650 21.23 1.17 3.01
CA ALA A 650 21.47 -0.22 2.65
C ALA A 650 20.38 -0.66 1.65
N ILE A 651 20.76 -1.54 0.72
CA ILE A 651 19.87 -2.18 -0.24
C ILE A 651 20.11 -3.69 -0.23
N TYR A 652 19.03 -4.47 -0.23
CA TYR A 652 19.10 -5.92 -0.37
C TYR A 652 18.15 -6.40 -1.46
N VAL A 653 18.72 -6.91 -2.56
CA VAL A 653 17.97 -7.57 -3.65
C VAL A 653 18.18 -9.08 -3.58
N VAL A 654 17.09 -9.85 -3.68
CA VAL A 654 17.10 -11.32 -3.70
C VAL A 654 16.23 -11.81 -4.86
N ILE A 655 16.75 -12.75 -5.65
CA ILE A 655 16.06 -13.45 -6.72
C ILE A 655 16.02 -14.94 -6.35
N ASP A 656 14.83 -15.45 -6.08
CA ASP A 656 14.57 -16.86 -5.78
C ASP A 656 14.19 -17.63 -7.05
N ARG A 657 15.02 -18.60 -7.47
CA ARG A 657 14.76 -19.52 -8.60
C ARG A 657 14.39 -18.78 -9.89
N MET A 658 15.31 -17.98 -10.40
CA MET A 658 15.19 -17.26 -11.68
C MET A 658 14.66 -18.16 -12.81
N ASN A 659 13.79 -17.62 -13.66
CA ASN A 659 13.26 -18.29 -14.86
C ASN A 659 14.25 -18.20 -16.03
N ASP A 660 15.51 -18.55 -15.79
CA ASP A 660 16.58 -18.54 -16.79
C ASP A 660 17.62 -19.61 -16.47
N SER A 661 18.59 -19.82 -17.36
CA SER A 661 19.63 -20.84 -17.19
C SER A 661 21.01 -20.37 -17.66
N PRO A 662 22.07 -20.48 -16.84
CA PRO A 662 22.09 -21.01 -15.48
C PRO A 662 21.60 -20.01 -14.41
N GLN A 663 21.02 -20.52 -13.31
CA GLN A 663 20.43 -19.72 -12.23
C GLN A 663 21.43 -19.21 -11.18
N ASP A 664 22.67 -19.72 -11.12
CA ASP A 664 23.68 -19.37 -10.12
C ASP A 664 24.34 -17.99 -10.34
N GLN A 665 23.94 -17.29 -11.41
CA GLN A 665 24.48 -16.01 -11.85
C GLN A 665 24.04 -14.85 -10.97
N THR A 666 24.84 -14.52 -9.95
CA THR A 666 24.62 -13.35 -9.07
C THR A 666 24.64 -11.99 -9.79
N ARG A 667 25.10 -11.94 -11.05
CA ARG A 667 25.17 -10.73 -11.88
C ARG A 667 23.83 -10.01 -12.00
N GLU A 668 22.71 -10.72 -12.15
CA GLU A 668 21.41 -10.06 -12.36
C GLU A 668 20.89 -9.38 -11.07
N ALA A 669 21.24 -9.92 -9.89
CA ALA A 669 21.00 -9.23 -8.62
C ALA A 669 21.93 -8.02 -8.43
N CYS A 670 23.16 -8.05 -8.95
CA CYS A 670 24.04 -6.89 -9.01
C CYS A 670 23.47 -5.79 -9.91
N LEU A 671 22.97 -6.14 -11.10
CA LEU A 671 22.39 -5.17 -12.05
C LEU A 671 21.11 -4.54 -11.52
N LEU A 672 20.23 -5.29 -10.84
CA LEU A 672 19.09 -4.70 -10.16
C LEU A 672 19.51 -3.66 -9.11
N VAL A 673 20.59 -3.91 -8.35
CA VAL A 673 21.11 -2.95 -7.38
C VAL A 673 21.76 -1.74 -8.05
N HIS A 674 22.54 -1.96 -9.11
CA HIS A 674 23.14 -0.91 -9.95
C HIS A 674 22.05 0.04 -10.45
N ASP A 675 21.09 -0.47 -11.21
CA ASP A 675 20.07 0.32 -11.90
C ASP A 675 19.16 1.07 -10.92
N ILE A 676 18.76 0.43 -9.80
CA ILE A 676 17.97 1.07 -8.74
C ILE A 676 18.77 2.22 -8.09
N LEU A 677 20.03 1.99 -7.71
CA LEU A 677 20.84 3.00 -7.03
C LEU A 677 21.22 4.17 -7.95
N THR A 678 21.43 3.94 -9.25
CA THR A 678 21.70 5.00 -10.24
C THR A 678 20.59 6.06 -10.27
N GLU A 679 19.33 5.71 -9.98
CA GLU A 679 18.23 6.68 -9.84
C GLU A 679 17.96 7.12 -8.39
N VAL A 680 18.00 6.20 -7.42
CA VAL A 680 17.67 6.51 -6.02
C VAL A 680 18.68 7.46 -5.38
N LEU A 681 19.98 7.33 -5.67
CA LEU A 681 21.01 8.16 -5.03
C LEU A 681 20.90 9.65 -5.44
N PRO A 682 20.80 10.01 -6.74
CA PRO A 682 20.48 11.38 -7.14
C PRO A 682 19.14 11.88 -6.58
N TYR A 683 18.08 11.06 -6.59
CA TYR A 683 16.75 11.45 -6.07
C TYR A 683 16.78 11.78 -4.58
N MET A 684 17.61 11.08 -3.80
CA MET A 684 17.84 11.36 -2.38
C MET A 684 18.79 12.55 -2.12
N ASN A 685 19.29 13.22 -3.17
CA ASN A 685 20.34 14.26 -3.10
C ASN A 685 21.66 13.73 -2.48
N ILE A 686 21.96 12.45 -2.64
CA ILE A 686 23.24 11.87 -2.28
C ILE A 686 24.20 12.17 -3.43
N TYR A 687 25.25 12.94 -3.17
CA TYR A 687 26.21 13.33 -4.22
C TYR A 687 27.12 12.19 -4.67
N MET A 688 27.50 12.20 -5.95
CA MET A 688 28.51 11.31 -6.53
C MET A 688 29.84 11.43 -5.78
N THR A 689 30.49 10.30 -5.54
CA THR A 689 31.76 10.21 -4.79
C THR A 689 32.99 10.19 -5.70
N GLU A 690 32.80 9.95 -6.99
CA GLU A 690 33.85 9.80 -7.98
C GLU A 690 33.41 10.40 -9.33
N PRO A 691 34.35 10.88 -10.17
CA PRO A 691 34.01 11.43 -11.48
C PRO A 691 33.50 10.33 -12.43
N LEU A 692 32.51 10.68 -13.25
CA LEU A 692 31.96 9.81 -14.29
C LEU A 692 33.00 9.54 -15.39
N SER A 693 32.99 8.32 -15.93
CA SER A 693 33.60 8.00 -17.22
C SER A 693 32.66 8.32 -18.39
N GLU A 694 33.21 8.44 -19.60
CA GLU A 694 32.45 8.69 -20.85
C GLU A 694 31.27 7.71 -21.05
N ALA A 695 31.43 6.45 -20.61
CA ALA A 695 30.39 5.42 -20.71
C ALA A 695 29.28 5.59 -19.65
N GLU A 696 29.62 5.99 -18.43
CA GLU A 696 28.62 6.32 -17.39
C GLU A 696 27.86 7.60 -17.74
N GLU A 697 28.52 8.57 -18.37
CA GLU A 697 27.85 9.73 -18.94
C GLU A 697 26.84 9.34 -20.05
N GLU A 698 27.20 8.42 -20.95
CA GLU A 698 26.28 7.93 -22.00
C GLU A 698 25.11 7.14 -21.40
N GLU A 699 25.37 6.32 -20.37
CA GLU A 699 24.34 5.59 -19.62
C GLU A 699 23.33 6.55 -18.96
N LEU A 700 23.80 7.55 -18.22
CA LEU A 700 22.95 8.54 -17.56
C LEU A 700 22.14 9.37 -18.57
N LYS A 701 22.74 9.77 -19.71
CA LYS A 701 22.03 10.47 -20.79
C LYS A 701 20.94 9.59 -21.42
N LYS A 702 21.20 8.30 -21.59
CA LYS A 702 20.20 7.32 -22.06
C LYS A 702 19.08 7.11 -21.02
N LEU A 703 19.40 7.11 -19.73
CA LEU A 703 18.46 6.92 -18.65
C LEU A 703 17.53 8.13 -18.46
N ASP A 704 18.07 9.34 -18.56
CA ASP A 704 17.31 10.59 -18.59
C ASP A 704 16.32 10.63 -19.77
N LEU A 705 16.77 10.21 -20.96
CA LEU A 705 15.89 10.01 -22.12
C LEU A 705 14.81 8.94 -21.87
N GLU A 706 15.16 7.78 -21.29
CA GLU A 706 14.17 6.73 -21.00
C GLU A 706 13.10 7.23 -20.03
N ASN A 707 13.50 7.90 -18.95
CA ASN A 707 12.56 8.48 -17.98
C ASN A 707 11.73 9.62 -18.59
N THR A 708 12.33 10.47 -19.44
CA THR A 708 11.61 11.51 -20.20
C THR A 708 10.54 10.90 -21.11
N TYR A 709 10.78 9.74 -21.71
CA TYR A 709 9.75 9.03 -22.50
C TYR A 709 8.74 8.28 -21.63
N ALA A 710 9.17 7.67 -20.52
CA ALA A 710 8.31 6.85 -19.65
C ALA A 710 7.30 7.68 -18.84
N TYR A 711 7.73 8.83 -18.32
CA TYR A 711 6.89 9.80 -17.60
C TYR A 711 6.39 10.94 -18.51
N GLY A 712 6.59 10.81 -19.83
CA GLY A 712 6.47 11.83 -20.87
C GLY A 712 5.06 12.26 -21.28
N VAL A 713 4.16 12.52 -20.32
CA VAL A 713 2.97 13.35 -20.57
C VAL A 713 2.91 14.48 -19.55
N SER A 714 3.08 15.72 -20.05
CA SER A 714 3.00 16.97 -19.27
C SER A 714 4.18 17.32 -18.35
N THR A 715 5.42 17.14 -18.83
CA THR A 715 6.32 18.32 -18.98
C THR A 715 7.23 18.15 -20.19
N THR A 716 6.99 18.92 -21.24
CA THR A 716 8.14 19.43 -22.02
C THR A 716 8.94 20.35 -21.09
N PRO A 717 10.28 20.33 -21.10
CA PRO A 717 11.05 21.44 -20.56
C PRO A 717 10.55 22.73 -21.22
N VAL A 718 10.08 23.69 -20.42
CA VAL A 718 9.76 25.02 -20.94
C VAL A 718 11.08 25.75 -21.16
N ALA A 719 11.74 25.41 -22.27
CA ALA A 719 12.56 26.38 -22.97
C ALA A 719 11.66 27.60 -23.19
N ILE A 720 12.02 28.73 -22.57
CA ILE A 720 11.19 29.94 -22.59
C ILE A 720 11.04 30.37 -24.04
N LYS A 721 9.84 30.16 -24.60
CA LYS A 721 9.49 30.57 -25.96
C LYS A 721 9.25 32.08 -26.01
N ASN A 722 10.34 32.83 -25.86
CA ASN A 722 10.43 34.23 -26.28
C ASN A 722 10.54 34.30 -27.81
N ASN A 723 9.49 33.86 -28.52
CA ASN A 723 9.04 34.52 -29.73
C ASN A 723 7.59 34.16 -30.10
N TRP A 724 6.85 35.14 -30.62
CA TRP A 724 5.67 34.94 -31.45
C TRP A 724 6.09 35.06 -32.94
N ASP A 725 6.57 33.96 -33.52
CA ASP A 725 6.36 33.74 -34.96
C ASP A 725 4.86 33.83 -35.22
N SER A 726 4.46 34.76 -36.10
CA SER A 726 3.06 35.14 -36.31
C SER A 726 2.61 35.15 -37.78
N ASP A 727 3.48 34.75 -38.72
CA ASP A 727 3.11 34.45 -40.11
C ASP A 727 3.57 33.07 -40.62
N GLY A 728 4.48 32.40 -39.92
CA GLY A 728 4.76 30.97 -40.07
C GLY A 728 5.78 30.60 -41.15
N ASP A 729 6.73 31.48 -41.47
CA ASP A 729 7.79 31.21 -42.46
C ASP A 729 8.95 30.35 -41.91
N GLY A 730 9.14 30.33 -40.58
CA GLY A 730 10.15 29.53 -39.87
C GLY A 730 11.43 30.26 -39.47
N VAL A 731 11.49 31.59 -39.57
CA VAL A 731 12.59 32.44 -39.06
C VAL A 731 12.22 33.06 -37.69
N ASN A 732 13.18 33.68 -37.00
CA ASN A 732 13.03 34.17 -35.63
C ASN A 732 13.18 35.70 -35.53
N ASP A 733 12.07 36.43 -35.65
CA ASP A 733 11.98 37.89 -35.79
C ASP A 733 12.31 38.71 -34.52
N ALA A 734 13.51 38.53 -33.98
CA ALA A 734 13.95 39.17 -32.73
C ALA A 734 15.31 39.89 -32.80
N ILE A 735 15.83 40.20 -34.00
CA ILE A 735 16.94 41.17 -34.20
C ILE A 735 16.74 41.99 -35.49
N ASP A 736 15.87 43.01 -35.43
CA ASP A 736 16.14 44.35 -36.00
C ASP A 736 15.20 45.37 -35.34
N ALA A 737 15.73 46.52 -34.91
CA ALA A 737 14.96 47.66 -34.41
C ALA A 737 15.55 49.00 -34.88
N ASN A 738 16.25 49.00 -36.01
CA ASN A 738 16.90 50.16 -36.60
C ASN A 738 16.89 50.10 -38.15
N ASP A 739 15.70 49.93 -38.72
CA ASP A 739 15.40 50.21 -40.14
C ASP A 739 15.51 51.72 -40.45
N ASP A 740 16.74 52.21 -40.56
CA ASP A 740 17.04 53.49 -41.22
C ASP A 740 17.98 53.36 -42.43
N GLY A 741 18.37 52.12 -42.78
CA GLY A 741 18.88 51.75 -44.10
C GLY A 741 20.20 52.39 -44.51
N THR A 742 21.01 52.86 -43.55
CA THR A 742 22.32 53.46 -43.81
C THR A 742 23.48 52.60 -43.30
N ALA A 743 24.65 52.76 -43.92
CA ALA A 743 25.86 52.06 -43.54
C ALA A 743 26.99 53.09 -43.36
N ASP A 744 27.49 53.21 -42.14
CA ASP A 744 28.76 53.84 -41.79
C ASP A 744 29.45 52.90 -40.79
N THR A 745 30.69 52.44 -40.96
CA THR A 745 31.97 53.19 -40.96
C THR A 745 32.06 54.23 -39.83
N ALA A 746 33.02 54.04 -38.94
CA ALA A 746 33.12 54.84 -37.72
C ALA A 746 33.60 56.28 -37.99
N LEU A 747 32.91 57.26 -37.39
CA LEU A 747 33.50 58.45 -36.72
C LEU A 747 32.40 59.41 -36.20
N ASP A 748 32.08 59.35 -34.90
CA ASP A 748 32.32 60.52 -34.03
C ASP A 748 32.50 60.09 -32.55
N THR A 749 33.10 60.99 -31.77
CA THR A 749 33.24 61.00 -30.31
C THR A 749 32.08 61.81 -29.68
N ASN A 750 31.82 61.89 -28.38
CA ASN A 750 32.64 61.79 -27.15
C ASN A 750 31.76 61.30 -25.96
N ASP A 751 32.19 61.17 -24.70
CA ASP A 751 33.48 61.43 -24.03
C ASP A 751 33.80 60.25 -23.09
N ASP A 752 34.70 60.41 -22.11
CA ASP A 752 34.86 59.65 -20.85
C ASP A 752 34.73 58.10 -20.79
N GLY A 753 34.70 57.39 -21.92
CA GLY A 753 35.31 56.09 -22.16
C GLY A 753 34.87 54.91 -21.27
N VAL A 754 35.86 54.14 -20.80
CA VAL A 754 35.75 52.93 -19.95
C VAL A 754 34.93 51.75 -20.55
N THR A 755 34.94 50.58 -19.88
CA THR A 755 34.24 49.34 -20.32
C THR A 755 33.58 48.59 -19.15
N ASP A 756 33.25 47.31 -19.30
CA ASP A 756 33.02 46.38 -18.19
C ASP A 756 34.36 45.85 -17.62
N ALA A 757 34.34 45.56 -16.32
CA ALA A 757 35.34 44.73 -15.64
C ALA A 757 34.75 43.33 -15.45
N VAL A 758 35.18 42.37 -16.27
CA VAL A 758 34.90 40.95 -16.01
C VAL A 758 35.72 40.47 -14.82
N ASP A 759 35.03 39.95 -13.80
CA ASP A 759 35.68 39.12 -12.80
C ASP A 759 36.35 37.91 -13.50
N THR A 760 37.60 37.63 -13.14
CA THR A 760 38.54 36.88 -13.99
C THR A 760 39.52 35.98 -13.23
N ASP A 761 39.38 35.79 -11.92
CA ASP A 761 40.18 34.79 -11.16
C ASP A 761 39.45 33.47 -10.90
N GLY A 762 38.12 33.48 -10.82
CA GLY A 762 37.27 32.29 -10.96
C GLY A 762 37.29 31.33 -9.78
N ASP A 763 37.46 31.82 -8.55
CA ASP A 763 37.52 30.97 -7.34
C ASP A 763 36.16 30.73 -6.63
N GLY A 764 35.10 31.42 -7.07
CA GLY A 764 33.72 31.00 -6.84
C GLY A 764 33.23 31.07 -5.39
N SER A 765 33.69 32.04 -4.59
CA SER A 765 33.15 32.24 -3.23
C SER A 765 32.81 33.70 -2.90
N ALA A 766 31.54 33.97 -2.61
CA ALA A 766 31.10 35.28 -2.14
C ALA A 766 31.37 35.43 -0.63
N ASN A 767 31.89 36.60 -0.22
CA ASN A 767 31.98 37.00 1.19
C ASN A 767 31.35 38.38 1.41
N LEU A 768 30.73 38.54 2.57
CA LEU A 768 29.95 39.73 2.94
C LEU A 768 30.81 40.79 3.64
N TRP A 769 30.49 42.05 3.32
CA TRP A 769 30.77 43.28 4.07
C TRP A 769 32.25 43.75 4.09
N ASP A 770 32.53 44.77 3.27
CA ASP A 770 33.47 45.83 3.64
C ASP A 770 32.66 47.00 4.25
N THR A 771 33.06 47.48 5.42
CA THR A 771 32.49 48.68 6.05
C THR A 771 33.61 49.55 6.60
N ASP A 772 33.34 50.86 6.63
CA ASP A 772 34.35 51.89 6.60
C ASP A 772 35.19 52.05 7.88
N ASN A 773 36.49 52.19 7.62
CA ASN A 773 37.51 52.68 8.52
C ASN A 773 37.09 53.93 9.34
N ASP A 774 37.02 53.77 10.67
CA ASP A 774 37.62 54.66 11.67
C ASP A 774 37.76 53.90 13.02
N GLY A 775 38.97 53.89 13.59
CA GLY A 775 39.30 53.07 14.76
C GLY A 775 39.36 53.85 16.07
N LYS A 776 38.42 53.63 16.99
CA LYS A 776 38.48 54.04 18.40
C LYS A 776 37.95 52.96 19.37
N VAL A 777 38.26 53.12 20.66
CA VAL A 777 38.35 52.00 21.62
C VAL A 777 37.22 52.00 22.67
N ASP A 778 36.61 50.81 22.80
CA ASP A 778 35.98 50.15 23.98
C ASP A 778 35.81 50.95 25.30
N THR A 779 34.57 50.94 25.83
CA THR A 779 34.30 50.88 27.29
C THR A 779 33.07 50.00 27.63
N ASP A 780 33.35 48.79 28.11
CA ASP A 780 32.64 48.03 29.17
C ASP A 780 31.26 47.34 28.91
N ILE A 781 31.32 46.02 28.65
CA ILE A 781 30.55 44.92 29.31
C ILE A 781 29.01 44.82 29.13
N ASN A 782 28.59 43.95 28.17
CA ASN A 782 27.65 42.80 28.28
C ASN A 782 26.17 42.99 28.78
N PRO A 783 25.16 42.17 28.36
CA PRO A 783 25.19 41.01 27.44
C PRO A 783 24.15 41.01 26.29
N HIS A 784 24.31 40.08 25.34
CA HIS A 784 23.40 39.84 24.20
C HIS A 784 21.95 39.49 24.60
N PRO A 785 20.96 40.02 23.87
CA PRO A 785 19.74 39.33 23.49
C PRO A 785 19.82 38.78 22.05
N LYS A 786 19.02 37.74 21.80
CA LYS A 786 18.83 36.96 20.57
C LYS A 786 18.92 37.75 19.25
N ASP A 787 19.47 37.10 18.24
CA ASP A 787 19.49 37.54 16.85
C ASP A 787 18.06 37.68 16.30
N GLU A 788 17.76 38.83 15.70
CA GLU A 788 16.51 39.05 14.96
C GLU A 788 16.68 38.55 13.52
N ILE A 789 15.70 37.77 13.03
CA ILE A 789 15.68 37.33 11.63
C ILE A 789 15.33 38.54 10.78
N ASP A 790 16.22 38.93 9.88
CA ASP A 790 16.03 40.07 9.00
C ASP A 790 14.82 39.85 8.08
N LYS A 791 13.95 40.87 7.96
CA LYS A 791 12.65 40.79 7.28
C LYS A 791 12.69 41.65 6.03
N PRO A 792 13.08 41.11 4.86
CA PRO A 792 13.36 41.92 3.67
C PRO A 792 12.16 42.73 3.17
N TRP A 793 10.92 42.26 3.42
CA TRP A 793 9.70 42.98 3.09
C TRP A 793 9.51 44.28 3.89
N THR A 794 10.23 44.49 5.00
CA THR A 794 10.10 45.72 5.80
C THR A 794 10.72 46.97 5.16
N ALA A 795 11.51 46.78 4.10
CA ALA A 795 12.08 47.85 3.27
C ALA A 795 11.11 48.33 2.15
N TYR A 796 9.98 47.66 1.95
CA TYR A 796 9.01 48.00 0.91
C TYR A 796 8.20 49.26 1.25
N SER A 797 7.50 49.83 0.27
CA SER A 797 6.57 50.94 0.51
C SER A 797 5.33 50.44 1.26
N VAL A 798 4.91 51.16 2.31
CA VAL A 798 3.71 50.82 3.08
C VAL A 798 2.47 51.42 2.40
N ASP A 799 1.42 50.62 2.18
CA ASP A 799 0.13 51.11 1.75
C ASP A 799 -0.50 51.98 2.86
N PRO A 800 -0.82 53.26 2.58
CA PRO A 800 -1.28 54.21 3.60
C PRO A 800 -2.73 53.98 4.06
N THR A 801 -3.46 53.04 3.44
CA THR A 801 -4.86 52.73 3.75
C THR A 801 -5.00 51.54 4.70
N THR A 802 -4.10 50.57 4.57
CA THR A 802 -4.15 49.26 5.23
C THR A 802 -2.99 49.05 6.21
N GLY A 803 -1.85 49.72 6.03
CA GLY A 803 -0.65 49.54 6.85
C GLY A 803 0.19 48.31 6.51
N TYR A 804 -0.15 47.60 5.43
CA TYR A 804 0.64 46.50 4.88
C TYR A 804 1.75 47.03 3.97
N TYR A 805 2.83 46.26 3.80
CA TYR A 805 3.84 46.56 2.80
C TYR A 805 3.32 46.27 1.39
N ILE A 806 3.90 46.86 0.35
CA ILE A 806 3.58 46.61 -1.06
C ILE A 806 4.83 46.02 -1.71
N ASP A 807 4.77 44.76 -2.18
CA ASP A 807 5.87 44.16 -2.94
C ASP A 807 6.12 45.01 -4.21
N PRO A 808 7.33 45.58 -4.39
CA PRO A 808 7.64 46.44 -5.53
C PRO A 808 7.65 45.70 -6.88
N THR A 809 7.65 44.36 -6.86
CA THR A 809 7.70 43.49 -8.04
C THR A 809 6.29 43.09 -8.51
N SER A 810 5.41 42.71 -7.58
CA SER A 810 4.06 42.21 -7.87
C SER A 810 2.93 43.21 -7.62
N GLY A 811 3.19 44.27 -6.83
CA GLY A 811 2.18 45.22 -6.39
C GLY A 811 1.18 44.66 -5.36
N HIS A 812 1.41 43.44 -4.87
CA HIS A 812 0.56 42.80 -3.85
C HIS A 812 0.90 43.31 -2.44
N LEU A 813 -0.10 43.28 -1.55
CA LEU A 813 0.12 43.62 -0.14
C LEU A 813 0.88 42.50 0.56
N VAL A 814 1.78 42.85 1.48
CA VAL A 814 2.64 41.92 2.22
C VAL A 814 2.51 42.17 3.72
N ASP A 815 2.24 41.10 4.46
CA ASP A 815 2.03 41.16 5.91
C ASP A 815 3.29 41.63 6.67
N PRO A 816 3.22 42.73 7.45
CA PRO A 816 4.38 43.26 8.17
C PRO A 816 5.05 42.27 9.14
N GLU A 817 4.28 41.39 9.77
CA GLU A 817 4.80 40.47 10.79
C GLU A 817 5.29 39.15 10.20
N THR A 818 4.65 38.66 9.14
CA THR A 818 4.85 37.30 8.60
C THR A 818 5.44 37.23 7.19
N GLY A 819 5.42 38.32 6.42
CA GLY A 819 5.91 38.34 5.03
C GLY A 819 4.96 37.69 4.01
N TYR A 820 3.73 37.36 4.40
CA TYR A 820 2.75 36.72 3.53
C TYR A 820 2.19 37.69 2.48
N VAL A 821 2.20 37.28 1.20
CA VAL A 821 1.81 38.09 0.04
C VAL A 821 0.35 37.85 -0.35
N PHE A 822 -0.49 38.87 -0.25
CA PHE A 822 -1.91 38.83 -0.60
C PHE A 822 -2.14 39.07 -2.10
N GLY A 823 -2.08 38.02 -2.91
CA GLY A 823 -2.48 38.10 -4.31
C GLY A 823 -2.26 36.84 -5.16
N GLU A 824 -1.27 36.02 -4.83
CA GLU A 824 -1.01 34.79 -5.59
C GLU A 824 -2.13 33.76 -5.45
N ALA A 825 -2.53 33.19 -6.59
CA ALA A 825 -3.59 32.19 -6.66
C ALA A 825 -3.05 30.79 -6.30
N THR A 826 -2.89 30.51 -5.02
CA THR A 826 -2.56 29.16 -4.53
C THR A 826 -3.63 28.15 -4.98
N MET A 827 -3.26 27.23 -5.87
CA MET A 827 -4.03 26.01 -6.16
C MET A 827 -3.96 25.05 -4.97
N GLY A 828 -4.68 25.39 -3.89
CA GLY A 828 -4.76 24.62 -2.65
C GLY A 828 -6.18 24.63 -2.09
N SER A 829 -6.65 23.48 -1.60
CA SER A 829 -8.05 23.31 -1.16
C SER A 829 -8.39 24.23 0.03
N GLY A 830 -9.37 25.11 -0.16
CA GLY A 830 -9.79 26.04 0.89
C GLY A 830 -10.50 25.36 2.08
N SER A 831 -10.33 25.94 3.27
CA SER A 831 -11.19 25.67 4.42
C SER A 831 -11.79 26.99 4.91
N SER A 832 -13.11 27.13 4.76
CA SER A 832 -13.83 28.38 5.01
C SER A 832 -14.32 28.47 6.46
N VAL A 833 -13.52 29.11 7.32
CA VAL A 833 -13.93 29.44 8.70
C VAL A 833 -14.94 30.61 8.67
N ALA A 834 -16.23 30.27 8.67
CA ALA A 834 -17.30 31.25 8.58
C ALA A 834 -17.68 31.84 9.96
N GLY A 835 -17.19 33.06 10.21
CA GLY A 835 -17.99 34.12 10.84
C GLY A 835 -18.10 34.17 12.37
N SER A 836 -17.56 35.26 12.94
CA SER A 836 -18.34 36.08 13.86
C SER A 836 -17.96 37.56 13.78
N THR A 837 -18.93 38.41 13.46
CA THR A 837 -18.89 39.87 13.65
C THR A 837 -20.26 40.32 14.14
N PRO A 838 -20.32 41.39 14.96
CA PRO A 838 -21.42 42.34 14.80
C PRO A 838 -21.00 43.83 14.92
N GLN A 839 -21.56 44.63 14.01
CA GLN A 839 -21.82 46.10 14.08
C GLN A 839 -20.65 47.10 14.31
N GLY A 840 -20.52 48.06 13.37
CA GLY A 840 -19.64 49.23 13.56
C GLY A 840 -19.61 50.33 12.47
N VAL A 841 -20.76 50.67 11.83
CA VAL A 841 -21.14 51.92 11.09
C VAL A 841 -20.03 53.02 10.89
N ILE A 842 -19.81 53.67 9.72
CA ILE A 842 -20.73 54.33 8.74
C ILE A 842 -20.00 54.65 7.40
N ASP A 843 -20.74 54.85 6.30
CA ASP A 843 -20.48 55.72 5.10
C ASP A 843 -19.16 55.58 4.27
N ALA A 844 -19.06 55.95 2.97
CA ALA A 844 -20.03 56.12 1.86
C ALA A 844 -19.30 56.24 0.47
N GLU A 845 -20.03 56.01 -0.62
CA GLU A 845 -19.83 56.44 -2.04
C GLU A 845 -18.49 56.24 -2.82
N ASN A 846 -18.57 55.41 -3.88
CA ASN A 846 -18.10 55.59 -5.28
C ASN A 846 -16.74 56.27 -5.63
N GLY A 847 -15.95 55.63 -6.52
CA GLY A 847 -15.57 56.29 -7.80
C GLY A 847 -14.14 56.18 -8.40
N THR A 848 -13.82 55.05 -9.05
CA THR A 848 -13.12 54.95 -10.38
C THR A 848 -11.75 55.62 -10.71
N ARG A 849 -10.85 54.79 -11.31
CA ARG A 849 -9.89 55.02 -12.46
C ARG A 849 -8.38 55.35 -12.28
N ASP A 850 -7.58 54.47 -12.93
CA ASP A 850 -6.47 54.64 -13.92
C ASP A 850 -5.19 55.51 -13.64
N GLY A 851 -3.95 54.92 -13.72
CA GLY A 851 -2.80 55.54 -14.45
C GLY A 851 -1.32 55.61 -13.91
N ASN A 852 -0.48 54.58 -14.17
CA ASN A 852 0.87 54.57 -14.86
C ASN A 852 2.20 55.34 -14.43
N GLU A 853 3.38 54.70 -14.69
CA GLU A 853 4.68 55.21 -15.30
C GLU A 853 6.05 55.57 -14.53
N ASN A 854 7.10 54.71 -14.72
CA ASN A 854 8.59 54.84 -15.04
C ASN A 854 9.73 55.69 -14.34
N GLY A 855 11.01 55.18 -14.35
CA GLY A 855 12.34 55.93 -14.27
C GLY A 855 13.68 55.17 -13.87
N ILE A 856 14.88 55.43 -14.48
CA ILE A 856 16.28 54.81 -14.26
C ILE A 856 17.46 55.81 -14.64
N PRO A 857 18.83 55.59 -14.85
CA PRO A 857 19.76 54.41 -15.15
C PRO A 857 21.28 54.43 -14.59
N ASP A 858 22.27 53.73 -15.27
CA ASP A 858 23.81 53.77 -15.31
C ASP A 858 24.70 53.19 -14.12
N GLY A 859 26.03 52.79 -14.13
CA GLY A 859 27.26 52.64 -15.02
C GLY A 859 28.53 52.10 -14.19
N GLN A 860 29.85 51.89 -14.53
CA GLN A 860 30.78 51.82 -15.73
C GLN A 860 32.35 51.74 -15.34
N GLU A 861 33.25 50.77 -15.76
CA GLU A 861 34.79 50.76 -15.62
C GLU A 861 35.62 49.54 -16.28
N ILE A 862 36.90 49.71 -16.77
CA ILE A 862 37.72 48.90 -17.80
C ILE A 862 38.10 47.39 -17.54
N GLY A 863 38.65 46.52 -18.46
CA GLY A 863 39.23 46.54 -19.87
C GLY A 863 40.66 45.85 -19.95
N THR A 864 41.34 45.29 -21.01
CA THR A 864 41.32 45.02 -22.51
C THR A 864 42.27 43.78 -22.86
N GLU A 865 42.79 43.30 -24.02
CA GLU A 865 42.94 43.61 -25.50
C GLU A 865 43.40 42.36 -26.39
N ALA A 866 43.52 42.50 -27.74
CA ALA A 866 44.13 41.72 -28.90
C ALA A 866 44.83 40.32 -28.83
N GLY A 867 44.91 39.45 -29.88
CA GLY A 867 44.30 39.40 -31.24
C GLY A 867 44.92 38.41 -32.32
N SER A 868 44.14 38.05 -33.38
CA SER A 868 44.48 37.67 -34.79
C SER A 868 44.93 36.26 -35.33
N ASP A 869 44.13 35.77 -36.33
CA ASP A 869 44.44 35.20 -37.69
C ASP A 869 44.59 33.68 -38.05
N ALA A 870 44.46 33.36 -39.35
CA ALA A 870 43.97 32.09 -39.97
C ALA A 870 44.98 31.19 -40.76
N GLY A 871 44.54 30.02 -41.29
CA GLY A 871 45.30 29.19 -42.26
C GLY A 871 44.70 27.81 -42.63
N ALA A 872 44.94 27.26 -43.85
CA ALA A 872 44.23 26.08 -44.40
C ALA A 872 45.11 24.99 -45.09
N ASN A 873 44.51 23.81 -45.35
CA ASN A 873 44.85 22.72 -46.31
C ASN A 873 46.06 21.76 -46.07
N GLY A 874 45.88 20.46 -46.44
CA GLY A 874 46.96 19.46 -46.64
C GLY A 874 46.47 17.99 -46.78
N GLU A 875 47.10 17.16 -47.63
CA GLU A 875 46.66 15.77 -47.97
C GLU A 875 47.71 14.65 -47.76
N ALA A 876 47.21 13.39 -47.74
CA ALA A 876 47.82 12.13 -48.24
C ALA A 876 48.92 11.39 -47.42
N GLY A 877 49.04 10.05 -47.62
CA GLY A 877 50.04 9.22 -46.90
C GLY A 877 50.36 7.80 -47.42
N ASN A 878 49.47 6.81 -47.21
CA ASN A 878 49.51 5.43 -47.77
C ASN A 878 50.63 4.42 -47.32
N ALA A 879 50.30 3.12 -47.50
CA ALA A 879 51.16 1.93 -47.68
C ALA A 879 51.57 1.00 -46.49
N ALA A 880 51.37 -0.31 -46.72
CA ALA A 880 51.93 -1.50 -46.04
C ALA A 880 52.86 -2.25 -47.07
N PRO A 881 53.17 -3.59 -47.09
CA PRO A 881 52.70 -4.76 -46.30
C PRO A 881 53.80 -5.84 -45.99
N ALA A 882 53.40 -7.12 -45.92
CA ALA A 882 54.17 -8.39 -46.11
C ALA A 882 54.92 -9.04 -44.89
N GLU A 883 54.98 -10.38 -44.72
CA GLU A 883 54.25 -11.50 -45.37
C GLU A 883 54.39 -12.88 -44.63
N ASN A 884 53.48 -13.82 -44.93
CA ASN A 884 53.55 -15.31 -44.82
C ASN A 884 53.70 -16.03 -43.44
N GLY A 885 53.02 -17.16 -43.19
CA GLY A 885 51.91 -17.79 -43.93
C GLY A 885 51.65 -19.29 -43.62
N ALA A 886 50.53 -19.83 -44.14
CA ALA A 886 50.25 -21.24 -44.52
C ALA A 886 50.30 -22.36 -43.44
N ASN A 887 49.39 -23.36 -43.33
CA ASN A 887 48.13 -23.78 -44.00
C ASN A 887 47.31 -24.62 -42.98
N GLY A 888 46.01 -24.93 -43.12
CA GLY A 888 44.99 -24.54 -44.11
C GLY A 888 43.81 -25.54 -44.16
N GLU A 889 42.64 -25.10 -44.64
CA GLU A 889 41.47 -25.89 -45.15
C GLU A 889 40.69 -26.80 -44.16
N ALA A 890 39.37 -27.00 -44.24
CA ALA A 890 38.23 -26.34 -44.91
C ALA A 890 36.91 -26.84 -44.23
N GLY A 891 35.71 -26.24 -44.39
CA GLY A 891 35.27 -25.09 -45.19
C GLY A 891 33.82 -24.66 -44.88
N ASN A 892 33.40 -23.54 -45.49
CA ASN A 892 32.15 -22.77 -45.27
C ASN A 892 30.91 -23.45 -45.96
N ALA A 893 29.63 -23.03 -45.86
CA ALA A 893 28.95 -21.85 -45.30
C ALA A 893 27.41 -22.07 -45.14
N GLY A 894 26.70 -21.09 -44.56
CA GLY A 894 25.26 -20.83 -44.77
C GLY A 894 24.31 -21.38 -43.69
N ALA A 895 23.33 -20.70 -43.07
CA ALA A 895 22.67 -19.37 -43.15
C ALA A 895 21.15 -19.46 -43.42
N ASP A 896 20.39 -18.82 -42.53
CA ASP A 896 19.08 -18.16 -42.65
C ASP A 896 17.78 -18.89 -43.09
N ALA A 897 16.87 -18.93 -42.10
CA ALA A 897 15.50 -18.37 -42.13
C ALA A 897 14.28 -19.17 -42.68
N ALA A 898 13.12 -18.67 -42.24
CA ALA A 898 11.73 -18.89 -42.68
C ALA A 898 11.00 -20.21 -42.29
N GLU A 899 9.98 -20.04 -41.44
CA GLU A 899 8.55 -20.34 -41.65
C GLU A 899 8.17 -21.13 -42.94
N ASN A 900 7.12 -21.97 -43.00
CA ASN A 900 5.86 -21.91 -42.25
C ASN A 900 5.01 -23.21 -42.38
N ASP A 901 3.98 -23.31 -41.53
CA ASP A 901 2.61 -23.74 -41.81
C ASP A 901 2.14 -25.23 -41.91
N THR A 902 0.88 -25.38 -41.50
CA THR A 902 -0.11 -26.43 -41.83
C THR A 902 -0.01 -27.88 -41.31
N ALA A 903 -0.80 -28.11 -40.26
CA ALA A 903 -2.03 -28.94 -40.32
C ALA A 903 -2.00 -30.48 -40.06
N ASN A 904 -2.34 -30.82 -38.81
CA ASN A 904 -3.63 -31.45 -38.44
C ASN A 904 -3.86 -32.98 -38.65
N ALA A 905 -4.69 -33.52 -37.74
CA ALA A 905 -5.53 -34.73 -37.82
C ALA A 905 -4.93 -36.14 -37.54
N ALA A 906 -5.42 -36.69 -36.41
CA ALA A 906 -6.05 -38.02 -36.28
C ALA A 906 -5.20 -39.32 -36.13
N ALA A 907 -4.94 -39.65 -34.85
CA ALA A 907 -5.54 -40.81 -34.13
C ALA A 907 -5.11 -42.28 -34.38
N ASN A 908 -5.40 -43.08 -33.33
CA ASN A 908 -5.48 -44.57 -33.24
C ASN A 908 -4.20 -45.38 -32.90
N GLY A 909 -4.39 -46.50 -32.18
CA GLY A 909 -3.37 -47.53 -31.85
C GLY A 909 -2.53 -47.17 -30.61
N ALA A 910 -2.74 -47.67 -29.38
CA ALA A 910 -3.37 -48.89 -28.86
C ALA A 910 -2.57 -50.21 -29.01
N GLU A 911 -2.32 -50.87 -27.86
CA GLU A 911 -1.78 -52.23 -27.63
C GLU A 911 -0.31 -52.53 -28.00
N GLY A 912 0.38 -53.37 -27.20
CA GLY A 912 1.77 -53.80 -27.49
C GLY A 912 2.60 -54.44 -26.37
N ASN A 913 2.11 -55.50 -25.70
CA ASN A 913 2.89 -56.24 -24.67
C ASN A 913 4.15 -56.96 -25.23
N GLY A 914 5.22 -57.05 -24.41
CA GLY A 914 6.36 -57.96 -24.61
C GLY A 914 7.71 -57.36 -24.16
N ALA A 915 8.31 -57.60 -22.99
CA ALA A 915 8.49 -58.78 -22.12
C ALA A 915 9.67 -59.71 -22.50
N GLY A 916 10.70 -59.75 -21.64
CA GLY A 916 11.86 -60.67 -21.67
C GLY A 916 13.21 -59.99 -22.01
N GLY A 917 14.35 -60.31 -21.36
CA GLY A 917 14.52 -61.10 -20.13
C GLY A 917 15.94 -61.67 -19.88
N ASN A 918 16.34 -61.69 -18.60
CA ASN A 918 17.31 -62.58 -17.91
C ASN A 918 18.84 -62.40 -18.09
N GLY A 919 19.58 -62.75 -17.02
CA GLY A 919 21.06 -62.77 -16.90
C GLY A 919 21.60 -61.69 -15.93
N GLU A 920 21.60 -61.81 -14.59
CA GLU A 920 22.18 -62.86 -13.71
C GLU A 920 23.68 -63.11 -13.92
N ALA A 921 24.58 -63.16 -12.92
CA ALA A 921 24.55 -62.89 -11.46
C ALA A 921 26.02 -62.53 -11.03
N GLY A 922 26.44 -62.16 -9.82
CA GLY A 922 25.94 -62.06 -8.42
C GLY A 922 27.17 -61.73 -7.51
N ALA A 923 27.19 -61.75 -6.17
CA ALA A 923 26.15 -61.86 -5.14
C ALA A 923 26.69 -61.48 -3.73
N ALA A 924 25.87 -60.78 -2.92
CA ALA A 924 25.67 -60.94 -1.45
C ALA A 924 26.86 -60.72 -0.45
N PRO A 925 26.65 -60.63 0.91
CA PRO A 925 25.39 -60.77 1.67
C PRO A 925 25.08 -59.75 2.82
N ALA A 926 23.77 -59.51 3.01
CA ALA A 926 22.99 -59.42 4.26
C ALA A 926 23.41 -58.57 5.51
N ARG A 927 22.50 -57.67 5.94
CA ARG A 927 21.68 -57.74 7.19
C ARG A 927 20.64 -56.59 7.21
N GLN A 928 19.33 -56.89 7.14
CA GLN A 928 18.38 -57.11 8.25
C GLN A 928 17.80 -55.84 8.91
N ASN A 929 16.60 -55.44 8.48
CA ASN A 929 15.62 -54.71 9.30
C ASN A 929 14.84 -55.70 10.19
N VAL A 930 14.24 -55.19 11.28
CA VAL A 930 13.23 -55.89 12.10
C VAL A 930 12.04 -54.94 12.34
N THR A 931 10.84 -55.52 12.46
CA THR A 931 9.53 -54.87 12.33
C THR A 931 8.87 -54.49 13.66
N PRO A 932 7.89 -53.56 13.65
CA PRO A 932 6.79 -53.58 14.61
C PRO A 932 5.71 -54.60 14.20
N GLU A 933 5.27 -55.42 15.14
CA GLU A 933 3.93 -56.06 15.15
C GLU A 933 3.01 -55.14 15.98
N GLY A 934 1.68 -55.09 15.89
CA GLY A 934 0.60 -55.89 15.30
C GLY A 934 -0.68 -55.49 16.08
N SER A 935 -1.94 -55.73 15.68
CA SER A 935 -2.52 -56.52 14.58
C SER A 935 -4.02 -56.19 14.43
N ALA A 936 -4.62 -56.48 13.26
CA ALA A 936 -6.03 -56.90 13.11
C ALA A 936 -7.18 -55.89 13.44
N THR A 937 -8.35 -55.86 12.76
CA THR A 937 -8.82 -56.54 11.52
C THR A 937 -10.11 -55.84 11.00
N ASN A 938 -10.30 -55.90 9.67
CA ASN A 938 -11.58 -56.07 8.95
C ASN A 938 -12.70 -54.99 8.93
N ASP A 939 -13.09 -54.72 7.66
CA ASP A 939 -14.46 -54.68 7.08
C ASP A 939 -15.40 -53.47 7.21
N THR A 940 -15.77 -52.97 6.01
CA THR A 940 -17.05 -52.31 5.64
C THR A 940 -17.42 -50.96 6.30
N GLY A 941 -18.12 -50.08 5.56
CA GLY A 941 -18.64 -48.83 6.17
C GLY A 941 -18.95 -47.68 5.21
N THR A 942 -19.57 -47.96 4.06
CA THR A 942 -19.90 -46.99 3.00
C THR A 942 -20.85 -45.86 3.46
N VAL A 943 -20.74 -44.69 2.80
CA VAL A 943 -21.70 -43.57 2.63
C VAL A 943 -22.16 -42.65 3.81
N ASN A 944 -21.89 -41.36 3.59
CA ASN A 944 -22.80 -40.20 3.63
C ASN A 944 -23.52 -39.72 4.92
N SER A 945 -23.08 -38.53 5.35
CA SER A 945 -23.85 -37.26 5.26
C SER A 945 -24.73 -36.76 6.42
N ALA A 946 -24.86 -35.42 6.39
CA ALA A 946 -25.92 -34.57 6.93
C ALA A 946 -26.00 -34.33 8.45
N ASN A 947 -25.90 -33.03 8.80
CA ASN A 947 -26.89 -32.22 9.53
C ASN A 947 -27.82 -32.96 10.54
N ALA A 948 -28.05 -32.46 11.77
CA ALA A 948 -28.08 -31.05 12.17
C ALA A 948 -28.02 -30.82 13.70
N ALA A 949 -27.76 -29.56 14.06
CA ALA A 949 -28.42 -28.77 15.12
C ALA A 949 -28.50 -29.26 16.60
N ASN A 950 -28.01 -28.37 17.48
CA ASN A 950 -28.63 -27.90 18.73
C ASN A 950 -29.21 -28.91 19.75
N GLY A 951 -28.67 -28.91 20.99
CA GLY A 951 -29.24 -29.69 22.08
C GLY A 951 -28.72 -29.45 23.51
N THR A 952 -28.73 -28.19 23.98
CA THR A 952 -28.95 -27.75 25.39
C THR A 952 -28.63 -28.67 26.60
N GLY A 953 -27.94 -28.13 27.61
CA GLY A 953 -27.93 -28.64 29.01
C GLY A 953 -26.59 -29.25 29.42
N ALA A 954 -25.66 -28.55 30.09
CA ALA A 954 -25.74 -27.92 31.42
C ALA A 954 -25.91 -28.91 32.59
N ALA A 955 -24.83 -29.17 33.34
CA ALA A 955 -24.83 -29.22 34.81
C ALA A 955 -23.42 -29.37 35.42
N ASN A 956 -23.09 -28.44 36.33
CA ASN A 956 -22.42 -28.64 37.62
C ASN A 956 -21.04 -29.30 37.77
N ALA A 957 -20.14 -28.46 38.32
CA ALA A 957 -19.32 -28.70 39.53
C ALA A 957 -18.02 -29.52 39.42
N ALA A 958 -16.92 -28.81 39.71
CA ALA A 958 -15.65 -29.38 40.19
C ALA A 958 -15.81 -29.96 41.62
N PRO A 959 -14.77 -30.62 42.18
CA PRO A 959 -13.77 -29.82 42.90
C PRO A 959 -12.33 -30.37 42.86
N ALA A 960 -11.37 -29.50 43.25
CA ALA A 960 -10.21 -29.80 44.13
C ALA A 960 -9.14 -30.86 43.72
N GLU A 961 -7.85 -30.75 44.05
CA GLU A 961 -7.07 -29.69 44.72
C GLU A 961 -5.56 -30.01 44.63
N ASN A 962 -4.68 -28.99 44.73
CA ASN A 962 -3.35 -29.00 45.41
C ASN A 962 -2.25 -30.03 44.99
N ARG A 963 -0.93 -29.76 45.11
CA ARG A 963 -0.17 -28.58 45.57
C ARG A 963 1.30 -28.63 45.12
N ALA A 964 1.99 -27.49 45.33
CA ALA A 964 3.44 -27.25 45.26
C ALA A 964 4.05 -27.32 43.83
N GLY A 965 4.88 -26.39 43.36
CA GLY A 965 5.45 -25.18 43.99
C GLY A 965 6.93 -25.34 44.39
N GLY A 966 7.77 -24.31 44.34
CA GLY A 966 7.55 -22.93 43.88
C GLY A 966 8.61 -21.97 44.45
N ASN A 967 8.53 -20.69 44.05
CA ASN A 967 9.27 -19.53 44.59
C ASN A 967 10.82 -19.49 44.40
N ALA A 968 11.47 -18.31 44.31
CA ALA A 968 11.01 -16.94 44.02
C ALA A 968 12.22 -15.98 43.91
N SER A 969 11.92 -14.69 43.66
CA SER A 969 12.57 -13.52 44.29
C SER A 969 13.82 -12.94 43.56
N ASN A 970 14.07 -11.62 43.54
CA ASN A 970 13.28 -10.50 44.09
C ASN A 970 13.72 -9.10 43.58
N ILE A 971 12.95 -8.06 44.03
CA ILE A 971 13.35 -6.64 44.31
C ILE A 971 13.32 -5.61 43.14
N ASP A 972 12.90 -4.35 43.36
CA ASP A 972 11.79 -3.85 44.22
C ASP A 972 11.34 -2.40 43.86
N VAL A 973 10.11 -2.08 44.30
CA VAL A 973 9.34 -0.81 44.39
C VAL A 973 10.04 0.57 44.32
N ASN A 974 9.41 1.50 43.57
CA ASN A 974 8.98 2.86 44.00
C ASN A 974 8.08 3.49 42.89
N GLY A 975 7.04 4.29 43.15
CA GLY A 975 6.37 4.68 44.39
C GLY A 975 5.55 5.99 44.24
N ASN A 976 4.27 6.00 44.66
CA ASN A 976 3.25 7.07 44.53
C ASN A 976 2.58 7.19 43.13
N GLY A 977 1.25 7.25 42.98
CA GLY A 977 0.16 6.91 43.91
C GLY A 977 -0.68 8.07 44.45
N ILE A 978 -1.86 8.28 43.87
CA ILE A 978 -3.09 8.70 44.56
C ILE A 978 -4.22 7.78 44.06
N ALA A 979 -5.05 7.30 44.98
CA ALA A 979 -6.28 6.56 44.71
C ALA A 979 -7.41 7.12 45.59
N ASP A 980 -8.60 6.51 45.50
CA ASP A 980 -9.91 6.89 46.07
C ASP A 980 -10.80 7.69 45.10
N SER A 981 -12.11 7.43 44.97
CA SER A 981 -12.99 6.31 45.42
C SER A 981 -14.34 6.45 44.64
N ILE A 982 -15.37 5.59 44.65
CA ILE A 982 -15.98 4.62 45.60
C ILE A 982 -16.67 3.48 44.81
N GLU A 983 -16.71 2.25 45.33
CA GLU A 983 -17.61 1.17 44.86
C GLU A 983 -19.05 1.31 45.39
N GLY A 984 -20.10 0.98 44.61
CA GLY A 984 -21.46 0.96 45.20
C GLY A 984 -22.64 0.48 44.35
N GLN A 985 -22.95 -0.82 44.46
CA GLN A 985 -24.31 -1.44 44.39
C GLN A 985 -25.14 -1.26 43.09
N LEU A 986 -25.42 -2.31 42.30
CA LEU A 986 -26.32 -3.47 42.52
C LEU A 986 -27.83 -3.22 42.22
N LEU A 987 -28.38 -4.10 41.37
CA LEU A 987 -29.82 -4.47 41.18
C LEU A 987 -30.74 -3.43 40.50
N GLY A 988 -31.43 -3.83 39.42
CA GLY A 988 -32.48 -2.96 38.83
C GLY A 988 -33.18 -3.33 37.51
N ASN A 989 -33.50 -4.62 37.28
CA ASN A 989 -34.16 -5.18 36.07
C ASN A 989 -33.31 -5.26 34.79
#